data_AF-A0A2R5GR23-F1
#
_entry.id   AF-A0A2R5GR23-F1
#
_cell.length_a   1.000
_cell.length_b   1.000
_cell.length_c   1.000
_cell.angle_alpha   90.00
_cell.angle_beta   90.00
_cell.angle_gamma   90.00
#
_symmetry.space_group_name_H-M   'P 1'
#
loop_
_entity.id
_entity.type
_entity.pdbx_description
1 polymer ?
#
loop_
_entity_poly.entity_id
_entity_poly.type
_entity_poly.pdbx_seq_one_letter_code
_entity_poly.pdbx_strand_id
1 'polypeptide(L)'
;MSSPDEAQNAGENEDVAIKAWREDMAKMQMGTTMLFTNDFGGAESVFSSGMRNERPAEILKQEGVRDLRGAFALQYALVSVIKGVASLANDQLDECLQRLWFAEQLAAEDSDWLGKSVVRGICTLVGGVVQCLQHSFVSGVFNVCKSWMWIKVLKNEAVEFQGKEREVVRSCALLTLGIFNILLSLLPTSMLKAASLLSGFAGDRDIGLDMLKDCWKEEGMFAPWAALVWAAFNVDTKSFLDEPLSKTDSETCDEIFAWASEKYPTSVFFSGIEADFEAIRKNVDLAIVIIDRAAPFAGELKALEWALNYKRGVYELTKLNFARAAVYFEESLQVYVRVGRRSMVPFMAIYSALCYHVVAHVKNRAELAQDEIDLAEEALLEDDSAEDDDEDLHLDGHHVHQIDEVGTNKDTENLDALSPGVETNAHDEAESEKASNNLDNVGGVDIGDDSDEEDEHDASADIDPIEDMDAATAAAHSEEMLCLVENYRAMKKDNWGRQDEWAFDVYKEYHETLEAETGAGESDAPLPREPWPLLDIVESMIWRMRCTRWMEEANTVEMLALLQQDETEREPDFDDQIRVCACFAQVLLERNQTEPALEWCDRGLALESSLSPQGREAGYALMLHYLRALNMYQRGQLLAARHSLNTVEAADKTNSWIYHYIMFKSNILKKLVAAAWEKVEYATVSVPAGGAHSDVVRITAPGQLVAWEWACLKFDVQFSAMFRPAEDEDGAEGEGAEGVMIFSTIERHSEEDGPHVGFFVAPRCGEVIFEWDNRFSFMRSKSIEYRLSTLAPDEHEFPPSASGSHSMHNHLSLS
;
A
#
# COMPACT_ATOMS: atom_id res chain seq x y z
N MET A 1 10.58 23.93 -62.34
CA MET A 1 11.83 23.17 -62.42
C MET A 1 12.85 23.99 -61.67
N SER A 2 13.09 23.64 -60.41
CA SER A 2 14.13 24.26 -59.60
C SER A 2 15.48 24.10 -60.32
N SER A 3 16.34 25.10 -60.23
CA SER A 3 17.66 24.98 -60.88
C SER A 3 18.47 23.88 -60.17
N PRO A 4 19.41 23.20 -60.86
CA PRO A 4 20.30 22.23 -60.21
C PRO A 4 21.02 22.79 -58.97
N ASP A 5 21.32 24.10 -58.98
CA ASP A 5 21.96 24.78 -57.85
C ASP A 5 21.01 24.91 -56.65
N GLU A 6 19.70 25.07 -56.87
CA GLU A 6 18.70 25.10 -55.79
C GLU A 6 18.54 23.73 -55.13
N ALA A 7 18.61 22.64 -55.90
CA ALA A 7 18.54 21.28 -55.37
C ALA A 7 19.80 20.89 -54.57
N GLN A 8 20.98 21.32 -55.03
CA GLN A 8 22.24 21.07 -54.33
C GLN A 8 22.32 21.85 -53.01
N ASN A 9 21.94 23.13 -53.01
CA ASN A 9 21.90 23.94 -51.78
C ASN A 9 20.87 23.42 -50.76
N ALA A 10 19.75 22.84 -51.22
CA ALA A 10 18.76 22.24 -50.33
C ALA A 10 19.32 21.01 -49.58
N GLY A 11 20.07 20.15 -50.28
CA GLY A 11 20.71 18.98 -49.66
C GLY A 11 21.80 19.36 -48.64
N GLU A 12 22.64 20.34 -48.96
CA GLU A 12 23.68 20.82 -48.03
C GLU A 12 23.07 21.43 -46.75
N ASN A 13 21.97 22.17 -46.87
CA ASN A 13 21.27 22.74 -45.70
C ASN A 13 20.59 21.66 -44.84
N GLU A 14 20.01 20.63 -45.46
CA GLU A 14 19.39 19.51 -44.74
C GLU A 14 20.43 18.73 -43.92
N ASP A 15 21.61 18.47 -44.49
CA ASP A 15 22.72 17.81 -43.80
C ASP A 15 23.21 18.61 -42.59
N VAL A 16 23.31 19.94 -42.72
CA VAL A 16 23.68 20.83 -41.59
C VAL A 16 22.64 20.76 -40.49
N ALA A 17 21.35 20.82 -40.82
CA ALA A 17 20.26 20.78 -39.84
C ALA A 17 20.17 19.43 -39.11
N ILE A 18 20.33 18.31 -39.83
CA ILE A 18 20.33 16.96 -39.24
C ILE A 18 21.53 16.77 -38.34
N LYS A 19 22.72 17.20 -38.77
CA LYS A 19 23.94 17.11 -37.96
C LYS A 19 23.80 17.93 -36.67
N ALA A 20 23.34 19.17 -36.78
CA ALA A 20 23.10 20.07 -35.67
C ALA A 20 22.10 19.47 -34.65
N TRP A 21 21.01 18.88 -35.14
CA TRP A 21 20.03 18.19 -34.30
C TRP A 21 20.64 17.01 -33.55
N ARG A 22 21.38 16.13 -34.25
CA ARG A 22 22.03 14.95 -33.64
C ARG A 22 23.03 15.34 -32.55
N GLU A 23 23.81 16.39 -32.77
CA GLU A 23 24.77 16.89 -31.79
C GLU A 23 24.08 17.40 -30.51
N ASP A 24 22.97 18.11 -30.66
CA ASP A 24 22.20 18.60 -29.51
C ASP A 24 21.50 17.46 -28.77
N MET A 25 20.91 16.50 -29.50
CA MET A 25 20.28 15.32 -28.90
C MET A 25 21.27 14.44 -28.14
N ALA A 26 22.46 14.20 -28.69
CA ALA A 26 23.51 13.45 -28.00
C ALA A 26 23.94 14.15 -26.70
N LYS A 27 24.04 15.48 -26.70
CA LYS A 27 24.31 16.26 -25.48
C LYS A 27 23.16 16.17 -24.47
N MET A 28 21.90 16.26 -24.91
CA MET A 28 20.76 16.10 -24.02
C MET A 28 20.75 14.72 -23.38
N GLN A 29 20.94 13.66 -24.17
CA GLN A 29 21.03 12.29 -23.70
C GLN A 29 22.17 12.12 -22.68
N MET A 30 23.35 12.67 -22.96
CA MET A 30 24.48 12.65 -22.02
C MET A 30 24.13 13.33 -20.69
N GLY A 31 23.50 14.52 -20.73
CA GLY A 31 23.06 15.21 -19.53
C GLY A 31 22.00 14.42 -18.75
N THR A 32 21.07 13.77 -19.46
CA THR A 32 20.05 12.90 -18.85
C THR A 32 20.70 11.66 -18.22
N THR A 33 21.67 11.04 -18.89
CA THR A 33 22.41 9.91 -18.30
C THR A 33 23.12 10.33 -17.03
N MET A 34 23.85 11.46 -17.05
CA MET A 34 24.51 12.00 -15.86
C MET A 34 23.53 12.24 -14.72
N LEU A 35 22.34 12.79 -15.01
CA LEU A 35 21.29 12.98 -14.01
C LEU A 35 20.89 11.66 -13.34
N PHE A 36 20.60 10.64 -14.14
CA PHE A 36 20.13 9.35 -13.64
C PHE A 36 21.26 8.47 -13.07
N THR A 37 22.53 8.79 -13.32
CA THR A 37 23.69 8.20 -12.64
C THR A 37 24.19 9.05 -11.46
N ASN A 38 23.35 9.97 -10.97
CA ASN A 38 23.58 10.88 -9.84
C ASN A 38 24.73 11.89 -9.99
N ASP A 39 25.23 12.12 -11.21
CA ASP A 39 26.14 13.22 -11.53
C ASP A 39 25.36 14.50 -11.87
N PHE A 40 24.74 15.08 -10.84
CA PHE A 40 23.94 16.31 -10.97
C PHE A 40 24.79 17.49 -11.46
N GLY A 41 26.05 17.58 -11.01
CA GLY A 41 26.96 18.65 -11.41
C GLY A 41 27.32 18.58 -12.90
N GLY A 42 27.63 17.38 -13.40
CA GLY A 42 27.83 17.11 -14.82
C GLY A 42 26.59 17.41 -15.64
N ALA A 43 25.42 16.91 -15.21
CA ALA A 43 24.14 17.18 -15.87
C ALA A 43 23.84 18.69 -15.98
N GLU A 44 23.98 19.44 -14.88
CA GLU A 44 23.81 20.90 -14.88
C GLU A 44 24.76 21.59 -15.85
N SER A 45 26.03 21.19 -15.88
CA SER A 45 27.04 21.73 -16.79
C SER A 45 26.66 21.51 -18.26
N VAL A 46 26.22 20.29 -18.60
CA VAL A 46 25.80 19.92 -19.96
C VAL A 46 24.58 20.72 -20.39
N PHE A 47 23.54 20.77 -19.56
CA PHE A 47 22.31 21.48 -19.90
C PHE A 47 22.50 23.00 -19.94
N SER A 48 23.28 23.56 -19.01
CA SER A 48 23.65 24.98 -19.01
C SER A 48 24.45 25.37 -20.26
N SER A 49 25.38 24.50 -20.70
CA SER A 49 26.13 24.70 -21.94
C SER A 49 25.22 24.68 -23.18
N GLY A 50 24.32 23.69 -23.27
CA GLY A 50 23.36 23.60 -24.37
C GLY A 50 22.33 24.73 -24.40
N MET A 51 21.96 25.28 -23.24
CA MET A 51 21.10 26.45 -23.13
C MET A 51 21.77 27.74 -23.63
N ARG A 52 23.09 27.86 -23.46
CA ARG A 52 23.85 29.02 -23.93
C ARG A 52 24.22 28.96 -25.41
N ASN A 53 24.09 27.77 -26.02
CA ASN A 53 24.54 27.40 -27.36
C ASN A 53 24.85 28.60 -28.27
N GLU A 54 26.13 28.92 -28.43
CA GLU A 54 26.62 30.09 -29.17
C GLU A 54 26.65 29.83 -30.69
N ARG A 55 25.73 29.03 -31.21
CA ARG A 55 25.63 28.83 -32.66
C ARG A 55 25.48 30.20 -33.33
N PRO A 56 26.27 30.49 -34.38
CA PRO A 56 26.11 31.72 -35.13
C PRO A 56 24.65 31.92 -35.53
N ALA A 57 24.15 33.16 -35.38
CA ALA A 57 22.76 33.48 -35.66
C ALA A 57 22.35 33.13 -37.10
N GLU A 58 23.32 33.02 -38.00
CA GLU A 58 23.16 32.56 -39.38
C GLU A 58 22.72 31.09 -39.45
N ILE A 59 23.25 30.21 -38.60
CA ILE A 59 22.88 28.78 -38.57
C ILE A 59 21.47 28.60 -38.02
N LEU A 60 21.12 29.32 -36.94
CA LEU A 60 19.77 29.27 -36.37
C LEU A 60 18.69 29.81 -37.32
N LYS A 61 19.08 30.63 -38.31
CA LYS A 61 18.18 31.14 -39.36
C LYS A 61 18.06 30.21 -40.56
N GLN A 62 18.84 29.14 -40.64
CA GLN A 62 18.72 28.16 -41.73
C GLN A 62 17.42 27.37 -41.58
N GLU A 63 16.73 27.16 -42.71
CA GLU A 63 15.48 26.42 -42.74
C GLU A 63 15.70 24.99 -42.24
N GLY A 64 14.84 24.54 -41.31
CA GLY A 64 14.92 23.21 -40.71
C GLY A 64 15.90 23.06 -39.55
N VAL A 65 16.71 24.06 -39.21
CA VAL A 65 17.45 24.09 -37.94
C VAL A 65 16.49 24.50 -36.83
N ARG A 66 16.53 23.79 -35.69
CA ARG A 66 15.70 24.08 -34.51
C ARG A 66 16.54 24.68 -33.40
N ASP A 67 15.97 25.63 -32.68
CA ASP A 67 16.63 26.23 -31.53
C ASP A 67 16.28 25.48 -30.23
N LEU A 68 17.14 24.54 -29.86
CA LEU A 68 16.94 23.70 -28.68
C LEU A 68 17.33 24.37 -27.36
N ARG A 69 17.70 25.66 -27.34
CA ARG A 69 18.07 26.38 -26.10
C ARG A 69 16.95 26.31 -25.05
N GLY A 70 15.69 26.45 -25.46
CA GLY A 70 14.54 26.31 -24.57
C GLY A 70 14.39 24.91 -23.96
N ALA A 71 14.65 23.85 -24.74
CA ALA A 71 14.59 22.47 -24.25
C ALA A 71 15.74 22.15 -23.28
N PHE A 72 16.96 22.61 -23.58
CA PHE A 72 18.10 22.53 -22.65
C PHE A 72 17.82 23.30 -21.35
N ALA A 73 17.25 24.49 -21.44
CA ALA A 73 16.88 25.30 -20.27
C ALA A 73 15.80 24.61 -19.42
N LEU A 74 14.84 23.92 -20.04
CA LEU A 74 13.84 23.13 -19.33
C LEU A 74 14.51 21.97 -18.57
N GLN A 75 15.36 21.17 -19.22
CA GLN A 75 16.10 20.10 -18.53
C GLN A 75 16.97 20.65 -17.39
N TYR A 76 17.64 21.77 -17.61
CA TYR A 76 18.41 22.47 -16.58
C TYR A 76 17.56 22.91 -15.38
N ALA A 77 16.33 23.37 -15.64
CA ALA A 77 15.37 23.70 -14.59
C ALA A 77 14.90 22.45 -13.83
N LEU A 78 14.62 21.34 -14.53
CA LEU A 78 14.21 20.07 -13.91
C LEU A 78 15.33 19.47 -13.04
N VAL A 79 16.57 19.48 -13.52
CA VAL A 79 17.73 19.04 -12.70
C VAL A 79 17.87 19.89 -11.45
N SER A 80 17.66 21.21 -11.55
CA SER A 80 17.64 22.10 -10.39
C SER A 80 16.57 21.70 -9.37
N VAL A 81 15.36 21.32 -9.83
CA VAL A 81 14.29 20.87 -8.94
C VAL A 81 14.72 19.62 -8.21
N ILE A 82 15.17 18.60 -8.94
CA ILE A 82 15.55 17.33 -8.33
C ILE A 82 16.70 17.55 -7.37
N LYS A 83 17.78 18.22 -7.82
CA LYS A 83 18.95 18.52 -6.98
C LYS A 83 18.55 19.32 -5.75
N GLY A 84 17.65 20.28 -5.89
CA GLY A 84 17.19 21.11 -4.80
C GLY A 84 16.40 20.36 -3.74
N VAL A 85 15.43 19.56 -4.18
CA VAL A 85 14.68 18.66 -3.31
C VAL A 85 15.64 17.63 -2.68
N ALA A 86 16.52 17.04 -3.48
CA ALA A 86 17.47 16.01 -3.08
C ALA A 86 18.59 16.52 -2.16
N SER A 87 18.92 17.82 -2.18
CA SER A 87 19.96 18.41 -1.32
C SER A 87 19.42 19.07 -0.05
N LEU A 88 18.09 19.14 0.11
CA LEU A 88 17.45 19.86 1.22
C LEU A 88 17.86 21.34 1.31
N ALA A 89 18.09 22.01 0.17
CA ALA A 89 18.36 23.45 0.16
C ALA A 89 17.06 24.28 0.24
N ASN A 90 17.12 25.47 0.88
CA ASN A 90 15.93 26.26 1.24
C ASN A 90 15.32 27.07 0.09
N ASP A 91 16.14 27.59 -0.82
CA ASP A 91 15.71 28.55 -1.84
C ASP A 91 15.42 27.89 -3.21
N GLN A 92 15.29 26.55 -3.21
CA GLN A 92 15.32 25.74 -4.41
C GLN A 92 14.07 25.89 -5.28
N LEU A 93 12.91 26.09 -4.65
CA LEU A 93 11.66 26.32 -5.39
C LEU A 93 11.70 27.68 -6.12
N ASP A 94 12.30 28.71 -5.50
CA ASP A 94 12.45 30.02 -6.13
C ASP A 94 13.43 29.97 -7.31
N GLU A 95 14.59 29.33 -7.12
CA GLU A 95 15.57 29.15 -8.18
C GLU A 95 15.00 28.31 -9.34
N CYS A 96 14.32 27.21 -9.02
CA CYS A 96 13.60 26.41 -10.01
C CYS A 96 12.63 27.26 -10.81
N LEU A 97 11.76 28.02 -10.13
CA LEU A 97 10.71 28.80 -10.77
C LEU A 97 11.32 29.84 -11.72
N GLN A 98 12.41 30.48 -11.32
CA GLN A 98 13.17 31.39 -12.18
C GLN A 98 13.74 30.67 -13.41
N ARG A 99 14.34 29.49 -13.24
CA ARG A 99 14.88 28.68 -14.35
C ARG A 99 13.77 28.22 -15.31
N LEU A 100 12.59 27.85 -14.82
CA LEU A 100 11.43 27.46 -15.65
C LEU A 100 10.92 28.62 -16.49
N TRP A 101 10.82 29.82 -15.92
CA TRP A 101 10.41 31.01 -16.68
C TRP A 101 11.47 31.45 -17.68
N PHE A 102 12.74 31.31 -17.35
CA PHE A 102 13.82 31.52 -18.32
C PHE A 102 13.76 30.53 -19.48
N ALA A 103 13.47 29.24 -19.20
CA ALA A 103 13.28 28.23 -20.23
C ALA A 103 12.07 28.53 -21.13
N GLU A 104 10.95 28.99 -20.55
CA GLU A 104 9.77 29.43 -21.31
C GLU A 104 10.10 30.61 -22.23
N GLN A 105 10.87 31.59 -21.73
CA GLN A 105 11.30 32.75 -22.49
C GLN A 105 12.21 32.36 -23.66
N LEU A 106 13.20 31.48 -23.43
CA LEU A 106 14.08 30.98 -24.49
C LEU A 106 13.30 30.19 -25.55
N ALA A 107 12.36 29.34 -25.13
CA ALA A 107 11.49 28.64 -26.07
C ALA A 107 10.60 29.61 -26.89
N ALA A 108 10.22 30.76 -26.31
CA ALA A 108 9.44 31.77 -27.02
C ALA A 108 10.21 32.43 -28.18
N GLU A 109 11.55 32.46 -28.14
CA GLU A 109 12.43 33.01 -29.18
C GLU A 109 12.55 32.12 -30.42
N ASP A 110 12.27 30.81 -30.31
CA ASP A 110 12.39 29.87 -31.42
C ASP A 110 11.37 30.16 -32.54
N SER A 111 11.67 29.68 -33.74
CA SER A 111 10.75 29.54 -34.87
C SER A 111 9.44 28.86 -34.48
N ASP A 112 8.39 29.06 -35.26
CA ASP A 112 7.10 28.40 -34.99
C ASP A 112 7.18 26.91 -35.36
N TRP A 113 7.23 26.05 -34.35
CA TRP A 113 7.19 24.59 -34.49
C TRP A 113 6.60 23.96 -33.24
N LEU A 114 6.27 22.67 -33.33
CA LEU A 114 5.51 21.98 -32.29
C LEU A 114 6.27 21.87 -30.96
N GLY A 115 7.59 21.63 -30.99
CA GLY A 115 8.40 21.51 -29.77
C GLY A 115 8.48 22.80 -28.97
N LYS A 116 8.43 23.97 -29.60
CA LYS A 116 8.29 25.26 -28.91
C LYS A 116 7.03 25.29 -28.04
N SER A 117 5.89 24.90 -28.60
CA SER A 117 4.61 24.83 -27.90
C SER A 117 4.66 23.82 -26.74
N VAL A 118 5.28 22.67 -26.96
CA VAL A 118 5.49 21.63 -25.95
C VAL A 118 6.30 22.14 -24.76
N VAL A 119 7.49 22.70 -25.01
CA VAL A 119 8.39 23.21 -23.95
C VAL A 119 7.71 24.31 -23.14
N ARG A 120 7.06 25.27 -23.79
CA ARG A 120 6.33 26.34 -23.10
C ARG A 120 5.17 25.81 -22.26
N GLY A 121 4.45 24.81 -22.76
CA GLY A 121 3.39 24.12 -22.03
C GLY A 121 3.89 23.52 -20.72
N ILE A 122 5.02 22.81 -20.77
CA ILE A 122 5.60 22.16 -19.59
C ILE A 122 6.17 23.15 -18.62
N CYS A 123 6.92 24.17 -19.07
CA CYS A 123 7.41 25.22 -18.18
C CYS A 123 6.24 25.88 -17.43
N THR A 124 5.12 26.13 -18.13
CA THR A 124 3.91 26.69 -17.51
C THR A 124 3.27 25.73 -16.52
N LEU A 125 3.20 24.43 -16.84
CA LEU A 125 2.64 23.40 -15.96
C LEU A 125 3.47 23.24 -14.68
N VAL A 126 4.76 22.95 -14.83
CA VAL A 126 5.68 22.73 -13.72
C VAL A 126 5.82 24.00 -12.89
N GLY A 127 5.91 25.18 -13.53
CA GLY A 127 5.95 26.45 -12.82
C GLY A 127 4.70 26.72 -12.01
N GLY A 128 3.52 26.32 -12.51
CA GLY A 128 2.27 26.36 -11.76
C GLY A 128 2.27 25.43 -10.55
N VAL A 129 2.78 24.21 -10.70
CA VAL A 129 2.94 23.25 -9.58
C VAL A 129 3.89 23.79 -8.52
N VAL A 130 5.07 24.30 -8.92
CA VAL A 130 6.05 24.90 -8.02
C VAL A 130 5.44 26.08 -7.25
N GLN A 131 4.67 26.94 -7.92
CA GLN A 131 3.96 28.03 -7.23
C GLN A 131 2.93 27.55 -6.22
N CYS A 132 2.22 26.44 -6.48
CA CYS A 132 1.35 25.83 -5.48
C CYS A 132 2.14 25.31 -4.27
N LEU A 133 3.29 24.67 -4.50
CA LEU A 133 4.19 24.20 -3.43
C LEU A 133 4.76 25.36 -2.60
N GLN A 134 4.95 26.53 -3.21
CA GLN A 134 5.32 27.77 -2.53
C GLN A 134 4.13 28.49 -1.84
N HIS A 135 2.98 27.82 -1.73
CA HIS A 135 1.73 28.38 -1.19
C HIS A 135 1.17 29.60 -1.98
N SER A 136 1.64 29.83 -3.22
CA SER A 136 1.10 30.82 -4.16
C SER A 136 -0.06 30.22 -4.97
N PHE A 137 -1.07 29.68 -4.30
CA PHE A 137 -2.13 28.85 -4.89
C PHE A 137 -2.85 29.51 -6.06
N VAL A 138 -3.15 30.81 -5.99
CA VAL A 138 -3.86 31.51 -7.08
C VAL A 138 -3.04 31.53 -8.37
N SER A 139 -1.76 31.90 -8.27
CA SER A 139 -0.84 31.93 -9.41
C SER A 139 -0.59 30.52 -9.94
N GLY A 140 -0.39 29.56 -9.02
CA GLY A 140 -0.14 28.17 -9.36
C GLY A 140 -1.31 27.53 -10.12
N VAL A 141 -2.53 27.64 -9.58
CA VAL A 141 -3.75 27.15 -10.25
C VAL A 141 -3.96 27.85 -11.59
N PHE A 142 -3.76 29.17 -11.67
CA PHE A 142 -3.87 29.90 -12.94
C PHE A 142 -2.89 29.36 -13.99
N ASN A 143 -1.63 29.13 -13.63
CA ASN A 143 -0.62 28.61 -14.55
C ASN A 143 -0.87 27.14 -14.92
N VAL A 144 -1.31 26.29 -14.00
CA VAL A 144 -1.79 24.93 -14.33
C VAL A 144 -2.98 24.99 -15.30
N CYS A 145 -3.94 25.90 -15.10
CA CYS A 145 -5.04 26.11 -16.04
C CYS A 145 -4.60 26.75 -17.36
N LYS A 146 -3.49 27.50 -17.39
CA LYS A 146 -2.93 28.08 -18.61
C LYS A 146 -2.17 27.04 -19.43
N SER A 147 -1.43 26.14 -18.75
CA SER A 147 -0.69 25.04 -19.40
C SER A 147 -1.62 24.14 -20.21
N TRP A 148 -2.88 24.05 -19.78
CA TRP A 148 -3.99 23.41 -20.45
C TRP A 148 -4.13 23.71 -21.96
N MET A 149 -3.93 24.96 -22.37
CA MET A 149 -4.02 25.34 -23.80
C MET A 149 -2.96 24.59 -24.63
N TRP A 150 -1.81 24.32 -24.03
CA TRP A 150 -0.72 23.58 -24.66
C TRP A 150 -0.96 22.07 -24.62
N ILE A 151 -1.57 21.54 -23.56
CA ILE A 151 -1.93 20.11 -23.48
C ILE A 151 -2.87 19.69 -24.62
N LYS A 152 -3.77 20.58 -25.07
CA LYS A 152 -4.61 20.30 -26.27
C LYS A 152 -3.77 20.14 -27.54
N VAL A 153 -2.73 20.94 -27.70
CA VAL A 153 -1.78 20.82 -28.82
C VAL A 153 -1.01 19.49 -28.71
N LEU A 154 -0.61 19.09 -27.50
CA LEU A 154 0.04 17.79 -27.29
C LEU A 154 -0.82 16.63 -27.76
N LYS A 155 -2.09 16.61 -27.34
CA LYS A 155 -3.05 15.54 -27.64
C LYS A 155 -3.30 15.39 -29.13
N ASN A 156 -3.52 16.51 -29.83
CA ASN A 156 -4.01 16.48 -31.21
C ASN A 156 -2.88 16.38 -32.24
N GLU A 157 -1.70 16.91 -31.93
CA GLU A 157 -0.63 17.06 -32.92
C GLU A 157 0.67 16.37 -32.49
N ALA A 158 1.06 16.48 -31.20
CA ALA A 158 2.39 16.04 -30.76
C ALA A 158 2.50 14.53 -30.56
N VAL A 159 1.42 13.87 -30.15
CA VAL A 159 1.40 12.40 -30.05
C VAL A 159 1.64 11.80 -31.43
N GLU A 160 0.90 12.22 -32.45
CA GLU A 160 1.04 11.66 -33.81
C GLU A 160 2.22 12.24 -34.62
N PHE A 161 3.15 12.95 -33.99
CA PHE A 161 4.23 13.61 -34.68
C PHE A 161 5.28 12.61 -35.22
N GLN A 162 5.48 12.62 -36.54
CA GLN A 162 6.41 11.72 -37.26
C GLN A 162 7.63 12.45 -37.86
N GLY A 163 7.84 13.72 -37.52
CA GLY A 163 8.99 14.49 -38.03
C GLY A 163 10.32 14.02 -37.42
N LYS A 164 11.44 14.54 -37.93
CA LYS A 164 12.79 14.25 -37.41
C LYS A 164 12.95 14.60 -35.91
N GLU A 165 12.12 15.51 -35.41
CA GLU A 165 12.09 15.93 -34.02
C GLU A 165 11.23 15.03 -33.11
N ARG A 166 10.75 13.88 -33.61
CA ARG A 166 9.88 12.94 -32.89
C ARG A 166 10.41 12.54 -31.52
N GLU A 167 11.71 12.28 -31.40
CA GLU A 167 12.37 11.87 -30.14
C GLU A 167 12.18 12.89 -29.00
N VAL A 168 11.95 14.16 -29.33
CA VAL A 168 11.66 15.22 -28.36
C VAL A 168 10.15 15.44 -28.29
N VAL A 169 9.50 15.72 -29.42
CA VAL A 169 8.10 16.17 -29.44
C VAL A 169 7.15 15.10 -28.93
N ARG A 170 7.25 13.87 -29.48
CA ARG A 170 6.36 12.77 -29.14
C ARG A 170 6.68 12.22 -27.75
N SER A 171 7.95 11.98 -27.44
CA SER A 171 8.37 11.52 -26.10
C SER A 171 7.87 12.46 -25.00
N CYS A 172 8.01 13.76 -25.21
CA CYS A 172 7.54 14.77 -24.27
C CYS A 172 6.01 14.83 -24.15
N ALA A 173 5.29 14.69 -25.26
CA ALA A 173 3.84 14.62 -25.28
C ALA A 173 3.33 13.38 -24.52
N LEU A 174 3.92 12.21 -24.77
CA LEU A 174 3.57 10.95 -24.12
C LEU A 174 3.83 11.02 -22.62
N LEU A 175 5.00 11.50 -22.17
CA LEU A 175 5.29 11.70 -20.74
C LEU A 175 4.24 12.61 -20.08
N THR A 176 4.01 13.79 -20.68
CA THR A 176 3.15 14.82 -20.09
C THR A 176 1.69 14.37 -20.03
N LEU A 177 1.16 13.81 -21.13
CA LEU A 177 -0.21 13.32 -21.19
C LEU A 177 -0.39 12.07 -20.32
N GLY A 178 0.63 11.21 -20.23
CA GLY A 178 0.65 10.04 -19.35
C GLY A 178 0.47 10.44 -17.89
N ILE A 179 1.36 11.30 -17.37
CA ILE A 179 1.28 11.85 -16.01
C ILE A 179 -0.06 12.55 -15.79
N PHE A 180 -0.50 13.37 -16.75
CA PHE A 180 -1.73 14.14 -16.60
C PHE A 180 -2.98 13.25 -16.48
N ASN A 181 -3.08 12.20 -17.29
CA ASN A 181 -4.19 11.24 -17.21
C ASN A 181 -4.17 10.48 -15.87
N ILE A 182 -2.99 10.07 -15.41
CA ILE A 182 -2.82 9.43 -14.09
C ILE A 182 -3.28 10.38 -12.99
N LEU A 183 -2.78 11.61 -12.93
CA LEU A 183 -3.16 12.59 -11.90
C LEU A 183 -4.65 12.89 -11.90
N LEU A 184 -5.27 13.04 -13.09
CA LEU A 184 -6.72 13.25 -13.17
C LEU A 184 -7.49 12.04 -12.64
N SER A 185 -7.06 10.80 -12.94
CA SER A 185 -7.73 9.59 -12.45
C SER A 185 -7.83 9.53 -10.92
N LEU A 186 -6.85 10.13 -10.23
CA LEU A 186 -6.77 10.21 -8.77
C LEU A 186 -7.67 11.30 -8.18
N LEU A 187 -8.13 12.29 -8.95
CA LEU A 187 -8.94 13.38 -8.41
C LEU A 187 -10.34 12.92 -7.96
N PRO A 188 -10.91 13.53 -6.91
CA PRO A 188 -12.30 13.30 -6.52
C PRO A 188 -13.28 13.57 -7.68
N THR A 189 -14.40 12.85 -7.74
CA THR A 189 -15.38 12.94 -8.84
C THR A 189 -15.91 14.36 -9.07
N SER A 190 -16.06 15.15 -8.00
CA SER A 190 -16.45 16.56 -8.08
C SER A 190 -15.42 17.41 -8.83
N MET A 191 -14.13 17.22 -8.53
CA MET A 191 -13.02 17.87 -9.21
C MET A 191 -12.86 17.35 -10.65
N LEU A 192 -13.07 16.06 -10.88
CA LEU A 192 -13.08 15.46 -12.22
C LEU A 192 -14.18 16.03 -13.11
N LYS A 193 -15.39 16.28 -12.60
CA LYS A 193 -16.46 16.93 -13.37
C LYS A 193 -16.07 18.36 -13.78
N ALA A 194 -15.43 19.12 -12.90
CA ALA A 194 -14.92 20.45 -13.23
C ALA A 194 -13.74 20.37 -14.21
N ALA A 195 -12.79 19.47 -13.96
CA ALA A 195 -11.64 19.25 -14.82
C ALA A 195 -12.06 18.78 -16.21
N SER A 196 -12.95 17.79 -16.34
CA SER A 196 -13.48 17.30 -17.62
C SER A 196 -14.31 18.34 -18.35
N LEU A 197 -15.08 19.19 -17.66
CA LEU A 197 -15.79 20.31 -18.29
C LEU A 197 -14.80 21.34 -18.88
N LEU A 198 -13.72 21.64 -18.15
CA LEU A 198 -12.70 22.60 -18.59
C LEU A 198 -11.75 21.99 -19.65
N SER A 199 -11.52 20.68 -19.56
CA SER A 199 -10.43 20.01 -20.26
C SER A 199 -10.88 19.06 -21.37
N GLY A 200 -12.05 18.46 -21.27
CA GLY A 200 -12.45 17.36 -22.14
C GLY A 200 -11.61 16.09 -21.96
N PHE A 201 -10.76 16.00 -20.93
CA PHE A 201 -10.17 14.72 -20.50
C PHE A 201 -11.07 14.06 -19.46
N ALA A 202 -11.26 12.76 -19.62
CA ALA A 202 -11.90 11.92 -18.63
C ALA A 202 -10.96 11.57 -17.46
N GLY A 203 -9.63 11.61 -17.69
CA GLY A 203 -8.63 11.18 -16.71
C GLY A 203 -8.60 9.67 -16.60
N ASP A 204 -8.12 9.01 -17.64
CA ASP A 204 -8.10 7.55 -17.74
C ASP A 204 -6.71 7.01 -17.37
N ARG A 205 -6.66 6.22 -16.30
CA ARG A 205 -5.40 5.71 -15.74
C ARG A 205 -4.67 4.79 -16.71
N ASP A 206 -5.38 3.89 -17.37
CA ASP A 206 -4.78 2.87 -18.24
C ASP A 206 -4.19 3.53 -19.48
N ILE A 207 -4.92 4.48 -20.08
CA ILE A 207 -4.39 5.33 -21.16
C ILE A 207 -3.13 6.08 -20.70
N GLY A 208 -3.13 6.58 -19.47
CA GLY A 208 -1.98 7.28 -18.90
C GLY A 208 -0.74 6.38 -18.79
N LEU A 209 -0.92 5.15 -18.31
CA LEU A 209 0.15 4.15 -18.18
C LEU A 209 0.65 3.65 -19.53
N ASP A 210 -0.24 3.42 -20.50
CA ASP A 210 0.14 3.05 -21.86
C ASP A 210 0.98 4.13 -22.53
N MET A 211 0.61 5.41 -22.38
CA MET A 211 1.41 6.52 -22.90
C MET A 211 2.81 6.59 -22.27
N LEU A 212 2.93 6.35 -20.96
CA LEU A 212 4.24 6.28 -20.31
C LEU A 212 5.07 5.09 -20.79
N LYS A 213 4.43 3.93 -20.97
CA LYS A 213 5.08 2.72 -21.49
C LYS A 213 5.58 2.95 -22.91
N ASP A 214 4.78 3.56 -23.78
CA ASP A 214 5.18 3.95 -25.14
C ASP A 214 6.35 4.94 -25.10
N CYS A 215 6.29 5.95 -24.22
CA CYS A 215 7.38 6.93 -24.07
C CYS A 215 8.71 6.26 -23.69
N TRP A 216 8.66 5.27 -22.80
CA TRP A 216 9.84 4.50 -22.40
C TRP A 216 10.33 3.59 -23.52
N LYS A 217 9.45 2.76 -24.11
CA LYS A 217 9.82 1.79 -25.16
C LYS A 217 10.32 2.45 -26.45
N GLU A 218 9.88 3.68 -26.74
CA GLU A 218 10.40 4.46 -27.87
C GLU A 218 11.82 5.01 -27.63
N GLU A 219 12.36 4.90 -26.42
CA GLU A 219 13.70 5.37 -26.02
C GLU A 219 13.99 6.84 -26.40
N GLY A 220 12.94 7.67 -26.41
CA GLY A 220 13.07 9.10 -26.63
C GLY A 220 13.74 9.83 -25.46
N MET A 221 13.82 11.16 -25.55
CA MET A 221 14.52 11.99 -24.57
C MET A 221 14.00 11.81 -23.13
N PHE A 222 12.71 11.54 -22.97
CA PHE A 222 12.05 11.40 -21.67
C PHE A 222 11.83 9.94 -21.24
N ALA A 223 12.41 8.96 -21.94
CA ALA A 223 12.24 7.55 -21.61
C ALA A 223 12.58 7.20 -20.13
N PRO A 224 13.67 7.70 -19.51
CA PRO A 224 13.98 7.37 -18.11
C PRO A 224 12.97 7.93 -17.12
N TRP A 225 12.45 9.13 -17.40
CA TRP A 225 11.38 9.73 -16.63
C TRP A 225 10.09 8.93 -16.72
N ALA A 226 9.72 8.51 -17.93
CA ALA A 226 8.52 7.73 -18.15
C ALA A 226 8.61 6.36 -17.47
N ALA A 227 9.75 5.69 -17.58
CA ALA A 227 10.02 4.41 -16.91
C ALA A 227 9.94 4.55 -15.38
N LEU A 228 10.61 5.55 -14.81
CA LEU A 228 10.60 5.80 -13.37
C LEU A 228 9.19 6.12 -12.85
N VAL A 229 8.45 7.01 -13.53
CA VAL A 229 7.08 7.36 -13.14
C VAL A 229 6.13 6.17 -13.27
N TRP A 230 6.27 5.38 -14.34
CA TRP A 230 5.46 4.19 -14.55
C TRP A 230 5.70 3.17 -13.42
N ALA A 231 6.97 2.91 -13.08
CA ALA A 231 7.34 2.00 -11.99
C ALA A 231 6.85 2.53 -10.63
N ALA A 232 7.16 3.80 -10.29
CA ALA A 232 6.74 4.40 -9.02
C ALA A 232 5.21 4.47 -8.87
N PHE A 233 4.45 4.65 -9.96
CA PHE A 233 3.00 4.58 -9.89
C PHE A 233 2.51 3.17 -9.50
N ASN A 234 3.06 2.13 -10.15
CA ASN A 234 2.65 0.76 -9.90
C ASN A 234 3.15 0.20 -8.57
N VAL A 235 4.31 0.65 -8.10
CA VAL A 235 4.91 0.23 -6.83
C VAL A 235 4.33 1.06 -5.67
N ASP A 236 4.49 2.38 -5.69
CA ASP A 236 4.16 3.23 -4.53
C ASP A 236 2.69 3.66 -4.52
N THR A 237 2.17 4.09 -5.67
CA THR A 237 0.84 4.70 -5.75
C THR A 237 -0.25 3.64 -5.68
N LYS A 238 -0.16 2.53 -6.44
CA LYS A 238 -1.10 1.41 -6.27
C LYS A 238 -1.05 0.84 -4.85
N SER A 239 0.15 0.73 -4.25
CA SER A 239 0.27 0.35 -2.84
C SER A 239 -0.46 1.34 -1.91
N PHE A 240 -0.39 2.65 -2.17
CA PHE A 240 -1.16 3.66 -1.43
C PHE A 240 -2.67 3.49 -1.58
N LEU A 241 -3.13 3.04 -2.74
CA LEU A 241 -4.53 2.87 -3.08
C LEU A 241 -5.13 1.54 -2.63
N ASP A 242 -4.38 0.71 -1.90
CA ASP A 242 -4.77 -0.65 -1.56
C ASP A 242 -5.06 -1.51 -2.81
N GLU A 243 -4.45 -1.18 -3.95
CA GLU A 243 -4.55 -1.92 -5.20
C GLU A 243 -3.44 -2.98 -5.26
N PRO A 244 -3.75 -4.23 -5.64
CA PRO A 244 -2.73 -5.25 -5.85
C PRO A 244 -1.95 -4.99 -7.14
N LEU A 245 -0.69 -5.39 -7.15
CA LEU A 245 0.13 -5.37 -8.34
C LEU A 245 -0.28 -6.55 -9.25
N SER A 246 -0.66 -6.28 -10.50
CA SER A 246 -1.01 -7.36 -11.44
C SER A 246 0.25 -8.07 -11.96
N LYS A 247 0.08 -9.27 -12.54
CA LYS A 247 1.18 -10.00 -13.19
C LYS A 247 1.85 -9.17 -14.30
N THR A 248 1.05 -8.55 -15.17
CA THR A 248 1.54 -7.68 -16.25
C THR A 248 2.30 -6.46 -15.72
N ASP A 249 1.83 -5.90 -14.59
CA ASP A 249 2.53 -4.78 -13.96
C ASP A 249 3.90 -5.22 -13.45
N SER A 250 3.94 -6.37 -12.78
CA SER A 250 5.14 -7.01 -12.24
C SER A 250 6.18 -7.28 -13.35
N GLU A 251 5.76 -7.93 -14.44
CA GLU A 251 6.63 -8.20 -15.60
C GLU A 251 7.18 -6.92 -16.23
N THR A 252 6.34 -5.87 -16.34
CA THR A 252 6.78 -4.59 -16.90
C THR A 252 7.77 -3.88 -15.96
N CYS A 253 7.60 -3.97 -14.63
CA CYS A 253 8.57 -3.48 -13.65
C CYS A 253 9.92 -4.20 -13.81
N ASP A 254 9.94 -5.53 -13.91
CA ASP A 254 11.18 -6.30 -14.14
C ASP A 254 11.91 -5.82 -15.41
N GLU A 255 11.17 -5.64 -16.50
CA GLU A 255 11.75 -5.12 -17.75
C GLU A 255 12.32 -3.70 -17.58
N ILE A 256 11.65 -2.83 -16.81
CA ILE A 256 12.13 -1.47 -16.52
C ILE A 256 13.41 -1.52 -15.69
N PHE A 257 13.49 -2.34 -14.65
CA PHE A 257 14.66 -2.42 -13.78
C PHE A 257 15.85 -3.12 -14.46
N ALA A 258 15.60 -4.12 -15.30
CA ALA A 258 16.63 -4.70 -16.16
C ALA A 258 17.20 -3.65 -17.14
N TRP A 259 16.32 -2.87 -17.78
CA TRP A 259 16.74 -1.77 -18.65
C TRP A 259 17.48 -0.65 -17.90
N ALA A 260 17.01 -0.29 -16.71
CA ALA A 260 17.60 0.78 -15.90
C ALA A 260 18.95 0.37 -15.30
N SER A 261 19.13 -0.89 -14.89
CA SER A 261 20.42 -1.39 -14.39
C SER A 261 21.50 -1.42 -15.48
N GLU A 262 21.13 -1.70 -16.74
CA GLU A 262 22.04 -1.60 -17.88
C GLU A 262 22.45 -0.14 -18.17
N LYS A 263 21.48 0.78 -18.22
CA LYS A 263 21.71 2.16 -18.66
C LYS A 263 22.14 3.13 -17.56
N TYR A 264 21.70 2.89 -16.33
CA TYR A 264 21.86 3.76 -15.17
C TYR A 264 22.25 2.94 -13.92
N PRO A 265 23.36 2.17 -13.96
CA PRO A 265 23.70 1.18 -12.93
C PRO A 265 23.88 1.75 -11.52
N THR A 266 24.15 3.04 -11.39
CA THR A 266 24.33 3.71 -10.10
C THR A 266 23.09 4.47 -9.63
N SER A 267 21.98 4.44 -10.39
CA SER A 267 20.82 5.29 -10.12
C SER A 267 20.18 5.01 -8.76
N VAL A 268 20.21 5.98 -7.85
CA VAL A 268 19.52 5.84 -6.56
C VAL A 268 18.00 5.96 -6.72
N PHE A 269 17.53 6.57 -7.81
CA PHE A 269 16.10 6.70 -8.11
C PHE A 269 15.50 5.36 -8.50
N PHE A 270 16.10 4.67 -9.47
CA PHE A 270 15.62 3.34 -9.87
C PHE A 270 15.83 2.33 -8.75
N SER A 271 16.99 2.31 -8.10
CA SER A 271 17.27 1.39 -6.98
C SER A 271 16.28 1.58 -5.83
N GLY A 272 15.89 2.83 -5.53
CA GLY A 272 14.91 3.11 -4.48
C GLY A 272 13.53 2.52 -4.78
N ILE A 273 13.07 2.55 -6.03
CA ILE A 273 11.78 1.97 -6.43
C ILE A 273 11.90 0.44 -6.61
N GLU A 274 13.04 -0.05 -7.10
CA GLU A 274 13.35 -1.48 -7.21
C GLU A 274 13.32 -2.17 -5.84
N ALA A 275 13.88 -1.52 -4.80
CA ALA A 275 13.81 -2.03 -3.44
C ALA A 275 12.36 -2.13 -2.93
N ASP A 276 11.52 -1.12 -3.15
CA ASP A 276 10.10 -1.19 -2.76
C ASP A 276 9.35 -2.27 -3.55
N PHE A 277 9.72 -2.48 -4.80
CA PHE A 277 9.15 -3.53 -5.63
C PHE A 277 9.47 -4.93 -5.09
N GLU A 278 10.71 -5.18 -4.69
CA GLU A 278 11.11 -6.43 -4.03
C GLU A 278 10.45 -6.57 -2.65
N ALA A 279 10.30 -5.48 -1.88
CA ALA A 279 9.56 -5.50 -0.62
C ALA A 279 8.07 -5.87 -0.82
N ILE A 280 7.40 -5.36 -1.86
CA ILE A 280 6.03 -5.76 -2.21
C ILE A 280 5.94 -7.25 -2.57
N ARG A 281 6.99 -7.80 -3.19
CA ARG A 281 7.15 -9.24 -3.46
C ARG A 281 7.53 -10.07 -2.22
N LYS A 282 7.58 -9.43 -1.04
CA LYS A 282 7.99 -10.05 0.23
C LYS A 282 9.46 -10.47 0.26
N ASN A 283 10.29 -9.91 -0.63
CA ASN A 283 11.72 -10.16 -0.67
C ASN A 283 12.47 -8.98 -0.01
N VAL A 284 12.24 -8.82 1.29
CA VAL A 284 12.73 -7.65 2.06
C VAL A 284 14.25 -7.68 2.17
N ASP A 285 14.87 -8.85 2.26
CA ASP A 285 16.33 -8.96 2.32
C ASP A 285 17.00 -8.44 1.04
N LEU A 286 16.45 -8.77 -0.14
CA LEU A 286 16.95 -8.23 -1.39
C LEU A 286 16.71 -6.71 -1.47
N ALA A 287 15.58 -6.22 -0.96
CA ALA A 287 15.31 -4.78 -0.90
C ALA A 287 16.39 -4.04 -0.09
N ILE A 288 16.80 -4.59 1.05
CA ILE A 288 17.90 -4.05 1.87
C ILE A 288 19.22 -4.05 1.08
N VAL A 289 19.57 -5.16 0.43
CA VAL A 289 20.78 -5.28 -0.41
C VAL A 289 20.81 -4.23 -1.53
N ILE A 290 19.67 -3.98 -2.20
CA ILE A 290 19.56 -2.97 -3.26
C ILE A 290 19.80 -1.57 -2.69
N ILE A 291 19.20 -1.24 -1.55
CA ILE A 291 19.40 0.05 -0.87
C ILE A 291 20.86 0.22 -0.44
N ASP A 292 21.48 -0.82 0.11
CA ASP A 292 22.88 -0.79 0.53
C ASP A 292 23.84 -0.57 -0.63
N ARG A 293 23.58 -1.20 -1.77
CA ARG A 293 24.32 -0.94 -3.02
C ARG A 293 24.12 0.49 -3.51
N ALA A 294 22.94 1.07 -3.35
CA ALA A 294 22.62 2.42 -3.83
C ALA A 294 23.16 3.54 -2.92
N ALA A 295 23.25 3.30 -1.61
CA ALA A 295 23.57 4.32 -0.62
C ALA A 295 24.90 5.08 -0.85
N PRO A 296 26.02 4.44 -1.27
CA PRO A 296 27.25 5.15 -1.60
C PRO A 296 27.09 6.21 -2.70
N PHE A 297 26.09 6.05 -3.58
CA PHE A 297 25.85 6.97 -4.69
C PHE A 297 24.93 8.15 -4.33
N ALA A 298 24.35 8.18 -3.12
CA ALA A 298 23.59 9.34 -2.66
C ALA A 298 24.49 10.57 -2.51
N GLY A 299 25.76 10.41 -2.07
CA GLY A 299 26.77 11.47 -2.05
C GLY A 299 26.32 12.76 -1.33
N GLU A 300 26.24 13.87 -2.08
CA GLU A 300 25.81 15.19 -1.60
C GLU A 300 24.27 15.33 -1.49
N LEU A 301 23.51 14.34 -1.96
CA LEU A 301 22.05 14.36 -2.05
C LEU A 301 21.43 13.94 -0.72
N LYS A 302 21.47 14.84 0.25
CA LYS A 302 21.05 14.58 1.63
C LYS A 302 19.63 14.07 1.77
N ALA A 303 18.66 14.54 0.99
CA ALA A 303 17.30 13.98 1.05
C ALA A 303 17.24 12.52 0.58
N LEU A 304 18.11 12.11 -0.34
CA LEU A 304 18.19 10.71 -0.78
C LEU A 304 18.87 9.86 0.30
N GLU A 305 19.96 10.34 0.92
CA GLU A 305 20.57 9.69 2.09
C GLU A 305 19.53 9.47 3.21
N TRP A 306 18.75 10.50 3.52
CA TRP A 306 17.61 10.41 4.46
C TRP A 306 16.59 9.35 4.04
N ALA A 307 16.15 9.37 2.77
CA ALA A 307 15.13 8.46 2.28
C ALA A 307 15.60 7.00 2.32
N LEU A 308 16.87 6.74 1.99
CA LEU A 308 17.45 5.39 2.04
C LEU A 308 17.54 4.88 3.47
N ASN A 309 18.00 5.69 4.43
CA ASN A 309 18.04 5.30 5.85
C ASN A 309 16.64 5.09 6.42
N TYR A 310 15.69 5.97 6.09
CA TYR A 310 14.29 5.76 6.46
C TYR A 310 13.76 4.43 5.92
N LYS A 311 14.00 4.10 4.65
CA LYS A 311 13.57 2.83 4.06
C LYS A 311 14.20 1.62 4.73
N ARG A 312 15.50 1.66 5.06
CA ARG A 312 16.14 0.59 5.85
C ARG A 312 15.40 0.37 7.16
N GLY A 313 15.13 1.44 7.90
CA GLY A 313 14.37 1.33 9.15
C GLY A 313 12.98 0.73 8.95
N VAL A 314 12.28 1.12 7.89
CA VAL A 314 10.98 0.53 7.53
C VAL A 314 11.10 -0.95 7.17
N TYR A 315 12.12 -1.37 6.41
CA TYR A 315 12.34 -2.77 6.05
C TYR A 315 12.67 -3.63 7.29
N GLU A 316 13.49 -3.12 8.20
CA GLU A 316 13.78 -3.81 9.47
C GLU A 316 12.52 -3.97 10.35
N LEU A 317 11.61 -2.98 10.36
CA LEU A 317 10.30 -3.15 11.01
C LEU A 317 9.50 -4.30 10.43
N THR A 318 9.59 -4.55 9.12
CA THR A 318 8.87 -5.70 8.51
C THR A 318 9.45 -7.05 8.89
N LYS A 319 10.69 -7.05 9.40
CA LYS A 319 11.40 -8.18 9.98
C LYS A 319 11.27 -8.25 11.50
N LEU A 320 10.48 -7.34 12.10
CA LEU A 320 10.37 -7.15 13.56
C LEU A 320 11.72 -6.91 14.25
N ASN A 321 12.73 -6.45 13.51
CA ASN A 321 14.02 -6.05 14.07
C ASN A 321 13.95 -4.59 14.54
N PHE A 322 13.26 -4.37 15.66
CA PHE A 322 13.04 -3.05 16.22
C PHE A 322 14.34 -2.32 16.57
N ALA A 323 15.37 -3.03 17.04
CA ALA A 323 16.66 -2.43 17.39
C ALA A 323 17.35 -1.82 16.15
N ARG A 324 17.49 -2.59 15.07
CA ARG A 324 18.07 -2.07 13.82
C ARG A 324 17.20 -0.98 13.19
N ALA A 325 15.87 -1.12 13.26
CA ALA A 325 14.96 -0.10 12.79
C ALA A 325 15.19 1.26 13.50
N ALA A 326 15.36 1.23 14.83
CA ALA A 326 15.61 2.42 15.63
C ALA A 326 16.89 3.14 15.20
N VAL A 327 17.98 2.39 15.03
CA VAL A 327 19.28 2.91 14.57
C VAL A 327 19.15 3.58 13.20
N TYR A 328 18.48 2.95 12.24
CA TYR A 328 18.31 3.56 10.91
C TYR A 328 17.42 4.81 10.93
N PHE A 329 16.42 4.88 11.81
CA PHE A 329 15.65 6.11 12.00
C PHE A 329 16.48 7.24 12.61
N GLU A 330 17.43 6.93 13.51
CA GLU A 330 18.41 7.90 13.98
C GLU A 330 19.35 8.36 12.86
N GLU A 331 19.94 7.44 12.10
CA GLU A 331 20.82 7.81 10.99
C GLU A 331 20.11 8.73 9.99
N SER A 332 18.83 8.44 9.72
CA SER A 332 17.96 9.27 8.90
C SER A 332 17.75 10.66 9.52
N LEU A 333 17.40 10.77 10.81
CA LEU A 333 17.18 12.09 11.43
C LEU A 333 18.48 12.91 11.50
N GLN A 334 19.63 12.26 11.67
CA GLN A 334 20.94 12.92 11.69
C GLN A 334 21.27 13.62 10.37
N VAL A 335 20.69 13.18 9.25
CA VAL A 335 20.78 13.92 7.99
C VAL A 335 20.18 15.32 8.12
N TYR A 336 18.97 15.43 8.67
CA TYR A 336 18.27 16.71 8.87
C TYR A 336 18.99 17.59 9.90
N VAL A 337 19.45 17.00 11.00
CA VAL A 337 20.24 17.70 12.02
C VAL A 337 21.51 18.30 11.41
N ARG A 338 22.28 17.52 10.63
CA ARG A 338 23.53 17.97 9.98
C ARG A 338 23.33 19.12 8.99
N VAL A 339 22.21 19.15 8.26
CA VAL A 339 21.89 20.26 7.34
C VAL A 339 21.16 21.42 8.03
N GLY A 340 20.97 21.36 9.35
CA GLY A 340 20.31 22.42 10.13
C GLY A 340 18.81 22.54 9.87
N ARG A 341 18.16 21.49 9.35
CA ARG A 341 16.71 21.44 9.17
C ARG A 341 16.03 20.81 10.37
N ARG A 342 14.90 21.39 10.76
CA ARG A 342 14.15 20.98 11.95
C ARG A 342 12.94 20.10 11.67
N SER A 343 12.38 20.19 10.46
CA SER A 343 11.27 19.33 10.03
C SER A 343 11.70 17.87 10.02
N MET A 344 10.78 16.95 10.28
CA MET A 344 10.99 15.49 10.30
C MET A 344 11.89 14.99 11.43
N VAL A 345 12.65 15.83 12.14
CA VAL A 345 13.48 15.37 13.27
C VAL A 345 12.61 14.81 14.40
N PRO A 346 11.57 15.52 14.91
CA PRO A 346 10.67 14.94 15.91
C PRO A 346 10.03 13.63 15.45
N PHE A 347 9.57 13.60 14.20
CA PHE A 347 8.92 12.44 13.61
C PHE A 347 9.79 11.18 13.56
N MET A 348 11.07 11.33 13.20
CA MET A 348 11.98 10.19 13.14
C MET A 348 12.49 9.81 14.54
N ALA A 349 12.67 10.80 15.43
CA ALA A 349 13.04 10.56 16.82
C ALA A 349 11.96 9.76 17.55
N ILE A 350 10.67 10.08 17.37
CA ILE A 350 9.61 9.31 18.02
C ILE A 350 9.55 7.87 17.48
N TYR A 351 9.82 7.63 16.19
CA TYR A 351 9.91 6.25 15.68
C TYR A 351 11.06 5.47 16.29
N SER A 352 12.23 6.07 16.40
CA SER A 352 13.37 5.45 17.08
C SER A 352 13.05 5.16 18.55
N ALA A 353 12.46 6.13 19.27
CA ALA A 353 12.03 5.95 20.66
C ALA A 353 11.07 4.77 20.83
N LEU A 354 9.99 4.71 20.02
CA LEU A 354 9.02 3.63 20.08
C LEU A 354 9.67 2.27 19.83
N CYS A 355 10.57 2.18 18.84
CA CYS A 355 11.27 0.93 18.54
C CYS A 355 12.15 0.48 19.71
N TYR A 356 12.96 1.37 20.29
CA TYR A 356 13.77 1.02 21.47
C TYR A 356 12.92 0.66 22.68
N HIS A 357 11.78 1.32 22.87
CA HIS A 357 10.88 0.99 23.96
C HIS A 357 10.30 -0.42 23.79
N VAL A 358 9.93 -0.82 22.56
CA VAL A 358 9.52 -2.20 22.27
C VAL A 358 10.65 -3.19 22.57
N VAL A 359 11.89 -2.89 22.17
CA VAL A 359 13.05 -3.75 22.49
C VAL A 359 13.21 -3.92 24.01
N ALA A 360 13.20 -2.82 24.76
CA ALA A 360 13.33 -2.85 26.21
C ALA A 360 12.21 -3.68 26.87
N HIS A 361 10.97 -3.48 26.41
CA HIS A 361 9.80 -4.19 26.92
C HIS A 361 9.85 -5.70 26.64
N VAL A 362 10.17 -6.11 25.41
CA VAL A 362 10.29 -7.53 25.05
C VAL A 362 11.41 -8.21 25.83
N LYS A 363 12.57 -7.55 25.98
CA LYS A 363 13.70 -8.12 26.75
C LYS A 363 13.39 -8.24 28.24
N ASN A 364 12.81 -7.21 28.86
CA ASN A 364 12.39 -7.27 30.27
C ASN A 364 11.41 -8.43 30.52
N ARG A 365 10.48 -8.68 29.59
CA ARG A 365 9.57 -9.83 29.71
C ARG A 365 10.25 -11.16 29.55
N ALA A 366 11.18 -11.29 28.61
CA ALA A 366 11.94 -12.51 28.44
C ALA A 366 12.77 -12.83 29.70
N GLU A 367 13.36 -11.81 30.32
CA GLU A 367 14.07 -11.93 31.60
C GLU A 367 13.13 -12.36 32.73
N LEU A 368 11.96 -11.73 32.89
CA LEU A 368 10.96 -12.12 33.90
C LEU A 368 10.44 -13.54 33.69
N ALA A 369 10.16 -13.94 32.45
CA ALA A 369 9.71 -15.29 32.14
C ALA A 369 10.80 -16.34 32.45
N GLN A 370 12.07 -16.01 32.22
CA GLN A 370 13.19 -16.87 32.58
C GLN A 370 13.33 -16.97 34.12
N ASP A 371 13.22 -15.85 34.84
CA ASP A 371 13.25 -15.84 36.30
C ASP A 371 12.10 -16.69 36.90
N GLU A 372 10.90 -16.64 36.32
CA GLU A 372 9.76 -17.49 36.74
C GLU A 372 10.02 -18.98 36.50
N ILE A 373 10.66 -19.34 35.37
CA ILE A 373 11.06 -20.72 35.07
C ILE A 373 12.12 -21.18 36.07
N ASP A 374 13.16 -20.38 36.31
CA ASP A 374 14.25 -20.70 37.23
C ASP A 374 13.72 -20.91 38.67
N LEU A 375 12.78 -20.06 39.12
CA LEU A 375 12.11 -20.22 40.42
C LEU A 375 11.23 -21.48 40.48
N ALA A 376 10.56 -21.85 39.39
CA ALA A 376 9.77 -23.07 39.32
C ALA A 376 10.65 -24.33 39.34
N GLU A 377 11.80 -24.30 38.67
CA GLU A 377 12.81 -25.37 38.70
C GLU A 377 13.44 -25.51 40.11
N GLU A 378 13.76 -24.39 40.77
CA GLU A 378 14.27 -24.39 42.15
C GLU A 378 13.23 -25.00 43.12
N ALA A 379 11.95 -24.61 42.99
CA ALA A 379 10.87 -25.16 43.82
C ALA A 379 10.67 -26.67 43.62
N LEU A 380 10.84 -27.19 42.40
CA LEU A 380 10.77 -28.63 42.12
C LEU A 380 11.96 -29.40 42.72
N LEU A 381 13.17 -28.81 42.71
CA LEU A 381 14.35 -29.41 43.32
C LEU A 381 14.28 -29.43 44.86
N GLU A 382 13.62 -28.43 45.47
CA GLU A 382 13.38 -28.43 46.91
C GLU A 382 12.40 -29.55 47.35
N ASP A 383 11.37 -29.85 46.54
CA ASP A 383 10.38 -30.91 46.82
C ASP A 383 11.01 -32.31 46.76
N ASP A 384 11.86 -32.58 45.75
CA ASP A 384 12.59 -33.85 45.62
C ASP A 384 13.59 -34.06 46.78
N SER A 385 14.17 -32.99 47.32
CA SER A 385 15.08 -33.08 48.46
C SER A 385 14.39 -33.37 49.80
N ALA A 386 13.07 -33.13 49.88
CA ALA A 386 12.28 -33.38 51.07
C ALA A 386 11.81 -34.84 51.19
N GLU A 387 11.76 -35.60 50.09
CA GLU A 387 11.35 -37.01 50.10
C GLU A 387 12.48 -37.97 50.55
N ASP A 388 13.75 -37.58 50.48
CA ASP A 388 14.89 -38.43 50.87
C ASP A 388 15.17 -38.46 52.40
N ASP A 389 14.58 -37.55 53.19
CA ASP A 389 14.80 -37.47 54.65
C ASP A 389 13.79 -38.28 55.49
N ASP A 390 12.77 -38.90 54.87
CA ASP A 390 11.75 -39.72 55.55
C ASP A 390 11.93 -41.25 55.38
N GLU A 391 12.99 -41.71 54.69
CA GLU A 391 13.26 -43.16 54.51
C GLU A 391 13.89 -43.88 55.73
N ASP A 392 14.07 -43.20 56.87
CA ASP A 392 14.70 -43.80 58.07
C ASP A 392 13.73 -44.10 59.24
N LEU A 393 12.40 -44.03 59.04
CA LEU A 393 11.40 -44.39 60.05
C LEU A 393 10.49 -45.57 59.67
N HIS A 394 10.83 -46.71 60.28
CA HIS A 394 10.00 -47.89 60.56
C HIS A 394 9.75 -48.92 59.45
N LEU A 395 10.70 -49.85 59.35
CA LEU A 395 10.41 -51.28 59.25
C LEU A 395 9.58 -51.74 60.47
N ASP A 396 8.29 -51.99 60.28
CA ASP A 396 7.59 -53.07 60.98
C ASP A 396 6.43 -53.59 60.12
N GLY A 397 6.50 -54.88 59.80
CA GLY A 397 5.66 -55.51 58.80
C GLY A 397 4.21 -55.77 59.22
N HIS A 398 3.31 -55.85 58.24
CA HIS A 398 2.43 -57.01 58.04
C HIS A 398 1.49 -56.80 56.84
N HIS A 399 1.21 -57.93 56.18
CA HIS A 399 0.06 -58.26 55.32
C HIS A 399 0.06 -57.88 53.83
N VAL A 400 0.58 -58.85 53.08
CA VAL A 400 0.05 -59.43 51.83
C VAL A 400 -1.48 -59.29 51.68
N HIS A 401 -1.91 -58.68 50.58
CA HIS A 401 -3.06 -59.16 49.80
C HIS A 401 -2.88 -58.85 48.31
N GLN A 402 -2.99 -59.91 47.50
CA GLN A 402 -3.15 -59.92 46.04
C GLN A 402 -4.34 -59.08 45.58
N ILE A 403 -4.22 -58.34 44.46
CA ILE A 403 -5.24 -58.26 43.38
C ILE A 403 -4.56 -57.93 42.03
N ASP A 404 -4.65 -58.91 41.13
CA ASP A 404 -4.87 -58.96 39.66
C ASP A 404 -4.33 -57.93 38.63
N GLU A 405 -3.80 -58.56 37.58
CA GLU A 405 -3.32 -58.08 36.29
C GLU A 405 -4.42 -57.59 35.34
N VAL A 406 -4.23 -56.41 34.73
CA VAL A 406 -4.74 -55.98 33.40
C VAL A 406 -3.79 -54.85 32.94
N GLY A 407 -3.22 -54.73 31.75
CA GLY A 407 -3.25 -55.46 30.49
C GLY A 407 -2.44 -54.57 29.53
N THR A 408 -1.28 -55.04 29.08
CA THR A 408 -0.35 -54.32 28.21
C THR A 408 -0.76 -54.49 26.75
N ASN A 409 -1.05 -53.39 26.05
CA ASN A 409 -1.14 -53.39 24.58
C ASN A 409 0.15 -52.80 23.99
N LYS A 410 1.01 -53.71 23.53
CA LYS A 410 1.93 -53.50 22.42
C LYS A 410 1.20 -53.98 21.17
N ASP A 411 1.11 -53.15 20.14
CA ASP A 411 0.95 -53.63 18.76
C ASP A 411 1.73 -52.71 17.82
N THR A 412 2.91 -53.21 17.44
CA THR A 412 3.70 -52.79 16.29
C THR A 412 3.72 -53.98 15.34
N GLU A 413 3.01 -53.91 14.22
CA GLU A 413 3.26 -54.79 13.06
C GLU A 413 3.07 -54.03 11.73
N ASN A 414 4.14 -54.08 10.94
CA ASN A 414 4.26 -54.19 9.49
C ASN A 414 2.99 -54.15 8.63
N LEU A 415 3.09 -53.47 7.48
CA LEU A 415 2.54 -53.97 6.22
C LEU A 415 3.29 -53.37 5.01
N ASP A 416 4.01 -54.25 4.31
CA ASP A 416 4.50 -54.07 2.95
C ASP A 416 3.39 -54.39 1.92
N ALA A 417 3.47 -53.70 0.78
CA ALA A 417 2.94 -54.04 -0.55
C ALA A 417 1.42 -54.13 -0.76
N LEU A 418 0.91 -53.25 -1.64
CA LEU A 418 0.18 -53.60 -2.87
C LEU A 418 -0.11 -52.33 -3.70
N SER A 419 0.49 -52.25 -4.89
CA SER A 419 0.08 -51.34 -5.96
C SER A 419 -1.33 -51.67 -6.47
N PRO A 420 -2.00 -50.70 -7.10
CA PRO A 420 -2.38 -50.94 -8.49
C PRO A 420 -2.01 -49.75 -9.39
N GLY A 421 -1.51 -50.09 -10.58
CA GLY A 421 -1.24 -49.11 -11.63
C GLY A 421 -2.52 -48.59 -12.27
N VAL A 422 -2.47 -47.35 -12.71
CA VAL A 422 -3.29 -46.84 -13.82
C VAL A 422 -2.41 -45.96 -14.70
N GLU A 423 -2.71 -46.08 -15.99
CA GLU A 423 -1.97 -45.72 -17.17
C GLU A 423 -1.65 -44.23 -17.33
N THR A 424 -0.49 -44.03 -17.95
CA THR A 424 -0.03 -42.80 -18.58
C THR A 424 -1.03 -42.27 -19.60
N ASN A 425 -1.38 -40.98 -19.50
CA ASN A 425 -1.62 -40.15 -20.68
C ASN A 425 -0.84 -38.85 -20.53
N ALA A 426 0.25 -38.78 -21.29
CA ALA A 426 0.94 -37.56 -21.61
C ALA A 426 0.10 -36.77 -22.62
N HIS A 427 -0.16 -35.50 -22.34
CA HIS A 427 0.00 -34.43 -23.33
C HIS A 427 -0.08 -33.06 -22.66
N ASP A 428 0.90 -32.23 -23.01
CA ASP A 428 0.91 -30.78 -22.99
C ASP A 428 0.87 -30.08 -21.63
N GLU A 429 2.06 -29.82 -21.07
CA GLU A 429 2.42 -28.53 -20.48
C GLU A 429 3.93 -28.47 -20.25
N ALA A 430 4.64 -27.93 -21.23
CA ALA A 430 6.05 -27.58 -21.15
C ALA A 430 6.19 -26.16 -21.71
N GLU A 431 6.21 -25.16 -20.82
CA GLU A 431 6.85 -23.84 -20.99
C GLU A 431 6.56 -22.95 -19.76
N SER A 432 7.31 -23.12 -18.66
CA SER A 432 7.43 -22.08 -17.61
C SER A 432 8.61 -22.26 -16.63
N GLU A 433 9.67 -22.98 -17.00
CA GLU A 433 10.77 -23.30 -16.05
C GLU A 433 12.15 -22.92 -16.60
N LYS A 434 12.30 -21.65 -17.03
CA LYS A 434 13.58 -21.10 -17.54
C LYS A 434 13.92 -19.67 -17.08
N ALA A 435 13.32 -19.16 -16.01
CA ALA A 435 13.53 -17.77 -15.58
C ALA A 435 14.25 -17.58 -14.23
N SER A 436 14.83 -18.62 -13.60
CA SER A 436 15.47 -18.48 -12.27
C SER A 436 16.97 -18.77 -12.17
N ASN A 437 17.69 -18.96 -13.30
CA ASN A 437 19.13 -19.29 -13.28
C ASN A 437 20.04 -18.24 -13.94
N ASN A 438 19.79 -16.94 -13.74
CA ASN A 438 20.58 -15.88 -14.39
C ASN A 438 21.03 -14.74 -13.45
N LEU A 439 21.34 -15.03 -12.20
CA LEU A 439 21.94 -14.06 -11.25
C LEU A 439 23.44 -14.28 -10.97
N ASP A 440 24.08 -15.32 -11.51
CA ASP A 440 25.52 -15.60 -11.30
C ASP A 440 26.45 -15.00 -12.37
N ASN A 441 26.01 -13.99 -13.14
CA ASN A 441 26.85 -13.43 -14.21
C ASN A 441 26.69 -11.92 -14.38
N VAL A 442 26.95 -11.17 -13.31
CA VAL A 442 27.26 -9.74 -13.41
C VAL A 442 28.77 -9.61 -13.60
N GLY A 443 29.15 -9.02 -14.73
CA GLY A 443 30.49 -9.07 -15.30
C GLY A 443 31.60 -8.55 -14.40
N GLY A 444 32.69 -9.31 -14.39
CA GLY A 444 33.99 -8.89 -13.88
C GLY A 444 34.46 -7.61 -14.58
N VAL A 445 34.72 -6.60 -13.76
CA VAL A 445 35.62 -5.50 -14.12
C VAL A 445 37.03 -6.07 -14.05
N ASP A 446 37.68 -6.17 -15.21
CA ASP A 446 39.06 -6.60 -15.38
C ASP A 446 40.00 -5.57 -14.72
N ILE A 447 40.28 -5.76 -13.43
CA ILE A 447 41.32 -5.05 -12.69
C ILE A 447 42.58 -5.91 -12.77
N GLY A 448 43.65 -5.29 -13.26
CA GLY A 448 44.91 -5.93 -13.60
C GLY A 448 45.44 -6.90 -12.54
N ASP A 449 45.78 -8.07 -13.07
CA ASP A 449 46.58 -9.17 -12.54
C ASP A 449 47.88 -8.68 -11.87
N ASP A 450 47.94 -8.77 -10.53
CA ASP A 450 49.17 -8.82 -9.73
C ASP A 450 48.94 -9.81 -8.57
N SER A 451 49.24 -11.08 -8.87
CA SER A 451 49.65 -12.22 -8.04
C SER A 451 49.55 -12.18 -6.50
N ASP A 452 48.90 -13.23 -6.00
CA ASP A 452 49.29 -14.11 -4.87
C ASP A 452 49.36 -13.52 -3.45
N GLU A 453 48.21 -13.48 -2.76
CA GLU A 453 48.10 -13.78 -1.31
C GLU A 453 46.65 -14.24 -1.03
N GLU A 454 46.46 -15.56 -0.87
CA GLU A 454 45.20 -16.17 -0.43
C GLU A 454 45.00 -15.86 1.07
N ASP A 455 44.43 -14.70 1.39
CA ASP A 455 43.83 -14.44 2.70
C ASP A 455 42.43 -15.07 2.70
N GLU A 456 42.31 -16.26 3.32
CA GLU A 456 41.04 -16.78 3.82
C GLU A 456 40.51 -15.79 4.88
N HIS A 457 39.84 -14.74 4.42
CA HIS A 457 39.01 -13.91 5.30
C HIS A 457 37.87 -14.78 5.80
N ASP A 458 38.05 -15.27 7.02
CA ASP A 458 37.03 -15.89 7.87
C ASP A 458 35.89 -14.88 8.05
N ALA A 459 34.92 -14.89 7.12
CA ALA A 459 33.72 -14.07 7.16
C ALA A 459 32.69 -14.58 8.19
N SER A 460 33.16 -15.33 9.20
CA SER A 460 32.34 -15.82 10.29
C SER A 460 32.54 -14.97 11.55
N ALA A 461 31.44 -14.36 11.99
CA ALA A 461 31.21 -13.81 13.33
C ALA A 461 31.70 -12.38 13.66
N ASP A 462 31.52 -11.40 12.75
CA ASP A 462 31.17 -10.05 13.23
C ASP A 462 29.70 -10.09 13.66
N ILE A 463 29.45 -10.50 14.91
CA ILE A 463 28.14 -10.36 15.57
C ILE A 463 27.78 -8.88 15.50
N ASP A 464 26.69 -8.54 14.82
CA ASP A 464 26.20 -7.17 14.72
C ASP A 464 25.90 -6.67 16.15
N PRO A 465 26.67 -5.71 16.70
CA PRO A 465 26.55 -5.29 18.10
C PRO A 465 25.15 -4.79 18.48
N ILE A 466 24.30 -4.56 17.49
CA ILE A 466 22.92 -4.08 17.63
C ILE A 466 21.98 -5.21 18.11
N GLU A 467 22.23 -6.49 17.77
CA GLU A 467 21.36 -7.60 18.18
C GLU A 467 21.43 -7.88 19.70
N ASP A 468 22.58 -7.59 20.30
CA ASP A 468 22.85 -7.83 21.73
C ASP A 468 22.45 -6.65 22.65
N MET A 469 21.73 -5.65 22.15
CA MET A 469 21.37 -4.46 22.94
C MET A 469 20.47 -4.80 24.14
N ASP A 470 20.98 -4.74 25.37
CA ASP A 470 20.20 -5.06 26.57
C ASP A 470 19.01 -4.10 26.81
N ALA A 471 18.07 -4.51 27.67
CA ALA A 471 16.85 -3.75 27.93
C ALA A 471 17.12 -2.35 28.51
N ALA A 472 18.14 -2.22 29.36
CA ALA A 472 18.51 -0.96 30.00
C ALA A 472 19.10 0.03 28.98
N THR A 473 19.93 -0.45 28.06
CA THR A 473 20.53 0.33 26.98
C THR A 473 19.46 0.79 26.01
N ALA A 474 18.55 -0.09 25.61
CA ALA A 474 17.40 0.27 24.78
C ALA A 474 16.52 1.34 25.46
N ALA A 475 16.18 1.17 26.74
CA ALA A 475 15.40 2.16 27.49
C ALA A 475 16.11 3.54 27.55
N ALA A 476 17.44 3.55 27.74
CA ALA A 476 18.22 4.79 27.75
C ALA A 476 18.19 5.52 26.40
N HIS A 477 18.32 4.79 25.29
CA HIS A 477 18.20 5.36 23.94
C HIS A 477 16.78 5.85 23.63
N SER A 478 15.75 5.12 24.08
CA SER A 478 14.36 5.58 23.97
C SER A 478 14.18 6.94 24.66
N GLU A 479 14.68 7.07 25.89
CA GLU A 479 14.59 8.32 26.65
C GLU A 479 15.37 9.47 25.99
N GLU A 480 16.55 9.20 25.45
CA GLU A 480 17.32 10.18 24.67
C GLU A 480 16.50 10.73 23.49
N MET A 481 15.83 9.85 22.76
CA MET A 481 15.00 10.24 21.62
C MET A 481 13.73 11.00 22.03
N LEU A 482 13.08 10.63 23.14
CA LEU A 482 11.95 11.39 23.70
C LEU A 482 12.38 12.79 24.15
N CYS A 483 13.52 12.91 24.82
CA CYS A 483 14.13 14.20 25.17
C CYS A 483 14.43 15.03 23.92
N LEU A 484 14.85 14.41 22.81
CA LEU A 484 15.04 15.12 21.54
C LEU A 484 13.70 15.68 21.02
N VAL A 485 12.61 14.91 21.05
CA VAL A 485 11.27 15.38 20.65
C VAL A 485 10.84 16.58 21.50
N GLU A 486 11.04 16.52 22.81
CA GLU A 486 10.74 17.63 23.73
C GLU A 486 11.51 18.91 23.35
N ASN A 487 12.81 18.79 23.14
CA ASN A 487 13.69 19.90 22.80
C ASN A 487 13.21 20.61 21.52
N TYR A 488 12.74 19.85 20.53
CA TYR A 488 12.17 20.41 19.31
C TYR A 488 10.79 21.03 19.53
N ARG A 489 9.92 20.39 20.32
CA ARG A 489 8.60 20.92 20.69
C ARG A 489 8.71 22.28 21.40
N ALA A 490 9.72 22.45 22.25
CA ALA A 490 10.00 23.71 22.95
C ALA A 490 10.51 24.84 22.04
N MET A 491 10.91 24.54 20.80
CA MET A 491 11.37 25.56 19.87
C MET A 491 10.21 26.41 19.35
N LYS A 492 10.46 27.73 19.23
CA LYS A 492 9.50 28.65 18.59
C LYS A 492 9.50 28.45 17.07
N LYS A 493 8.63 27.57 16.60
CA LYS A 493 8.26 27.37 15.19
C LYS A 493 6.74 27.22 15.13
N ASP A 494 6.10 28.00 14.27
CA ASP A 494 4.64 28.13 14.15
C ASP A 494 4.05 27.27 13.03
N ASN A 495 4.90 26.62 12.21
CA ASN A 495 4.51 25.85 11.04
C ASN A 495 5.14 24.44 11.04
N TRP A 496 4.93 23.69 12.12
CA TRP A 496 5.31 22.28 12.15
C TRP A 496 4.55 21.48 11.09
N GLY A 497 5.21 20.46 10.52
CA GLY A 497 4.52 19.54 9.64
C GLY A 497 3.61 18.64 10.46
N ARG A 498 2.53 18.12 9.85
CA ARG A 498 1.60 17.21 10.52
C ARG A 498 2.27 15.98 11.12
N GLN A 499 3.37 15.51 10.51
CA GLN A 499 4.20 14.41 11.02
C GLN A 499 4.90 14.80 12.33
N ASP A 500 5.43 16.02 12.41
CA ASP A 500 6.10 16.53 13.61
C ASP A 500 5.08 16.81 14.73
N GLU A 501 3.91 17.37 14.37
CA GLU A 501 2.80 17.59 15.31
C GLU A 501 2.33 16.28 15.95
N TRP A 502 2.14 15.24 15.13
CA TRP A 502 1.83 13.91 15.64
C TRP A 502 2.91 13.38 16.59
N ALA A 503 4.19 13.57 16.29
CA ALA A 503 5.27 13.16 17.19
C ALA A 503 5.20 13.90 18.54
N PHE A 504 4.79 15.17 18.55
CA PHE A 504 4.58 15.92 19.78
C PHE A 504 3.37 15.43 20.58
N ASP A 505 2.32 14.99 19.91
CA ASP A 505 1.13 14.41 20.55
C ASP A 505 1.48 13.07 21.21
N VAL A 506 2.17 12.17 20.49
CA VAL A 506 2.66 10.90 21.06
C VAL A 506 3.61 11.17 22.23
N TYR A 507 4.62 12.04 22.07
CA TYR A 507 5.52 12.39 23.17
C TYR A 507 4.77 12.91 24.40
N LYS A 508 3.72 13.73 24.21
CA LYS A 508 2.91 14.26 25.30
C LYS A 508 2.22 13.15 26.09
N GLU A 509 1.64 12.15 25.39
CA GLU A 509 1.01 10.98 26.03
C GLU A 509 2.01 10.19 26.88
N TYR A 510 3.23 10.00 26.38
CA TYR A 510 4.31 9.33 27.11
C TYR A 510 4.79 10.13 28.33
N HIS A 511 5.03 11.43 28.15
CA HIS A 511 5.57 12.29 29.21
C HIS A 511 4.56 12.55 30.34
N GLU A 512 3.28 12.77 30.01
CA GLU A 512 2.23 12.99 31.02
C GLU A 512 2.06 11.76 31.92
N THR A 513 2.28 10.56 31.38
CA THR A 513 2.27 9.32 32.17
C THR A 513 3.44 9.25 33.16
N LEU A 514 4.66 9.55 32.69
CA LEU A 514 5.86 9.55 33.55
C LEU A 514 5.79 10.60 34.67
N GLU A 515 5.24 11.79 34.39
CA GLU A 515 5.02 12.81 35.42
C GLU A 515 3.97 12.39 36.46
N ALA A 516 2.92 11.67 36.05
CA ALA A 516 1.89 11.18 36.96
C ALA A 516 2.40 10.10 37.92
N GLU A 517 3.30 9.23 37.45
CA GLU A 517 3.93 8.19 38.29
C GLU A 517 4.91 8.76 39.31
N THR A 518 5.63 9.83 38.94
CA THR A 518 6.65 10.46 39.80
C THR A 518 6.09 11.56 40.69
N GLY A 519 4.97 12.18 40.30
CA GLY A 519 4.31 13.25 41.00
C GLY A 519 3.35 12.75 42.09
N ALA A 520 3.81 12.69 43.33
CA ALA A 520 3.02 12.33 44.53
C ALA A 520 1.89 13.33 44.91
N GLY A 521 1.29 14.02 43.94
CA GLY A 521 0.17 14.94 44.17
C GLY A 521 -1.16 14.21 44.06
N GLU A 522 -1.98 14.27 45.11
CA GLU A 522 -3.38 13.84 45.15
C GLU A 522 -4.25 14.67 44.17
N SER A 523 -4.05 14.52 42.87
CA SER A 523 -4.96 15.04 41.85
C SER A 523 -6.08 14.05 41.65
N ASP A 524 -7.34 14.49 41.82
CA ASP A 524 -8.54 13.69 41.49
C ASP A 524 -8.73 13.51 39.96
N ALA A 525 -7.79 13.98 39.13
CA ALA A 525 -7.84 13.73 37.69
C ALA A 525 -7.63 12.23 37.42
N PRO A 526 -8.37 11.63 36.47
CA PRO A 526 -8.09 10.26 36.04
C PRO A 526 -6.63 10.15 35.63
N LEU A 527 -5.98 9.06 36.04
CA LEU A 527 -4.60 8.78 35.65
C LEU A 527 -4.50 8.83 34.11
N PRO A 528 -3.43 9.42 33.57
CA PRO A 528 -3.18 9.36 32.14
C PRO A 528 -3.12 7.89 31.69
N ARG A 529 -3.57 7.67 30.46
CA ARG A 529 -3.57 6.35 29.83
C ARG A 529 -2.13 5.88 29.68
N GLU A 530 -1.85 4.65 30.13
CA GLU A 530 -0.54 4.04 30.00
C GLU A 530 -0.15 3.94 28.51
N PRO A 531 1.03 4.45 28.10
CA PRO A 531 1.48 4.40 26.72
C PRO A 531 1.62 2.96 26.22
N TRP A 532 1.36 2.73 24.92
CA TRP A 532 1.45 1.41 24.32
C TRP A 532 2.34 1.40 23.06
N PRO A 533 3.68 1.36 23.24
CA PRO A 533 4.63 1.56 22.15
C PRO A 533 4.53 0.55 21.02
N LEU A 534 4.23 -0.72 21.33
CA LEU A 534 3.99 -1.73 20.31
C LEU A 534 2.80 -1.36 19.42
N LEU A 535 1.67 -0.96 20.01
CA LEU A 535 0.50 -0.54 19.26
C LEU A 535 0.78 0.73 18.44
N ASP A 536 1.48 1.72 19.01
CA ASP A 536 1.80 2.98 18.33
C ASP A 536 2.74 2.78 17.13
N ILE A 537 3.74 1.89 17.25
CA ILE A 537 4.62 1.56 16.12
C ILE A 537 3.89 0.71 15.08
N VAL A 538 3.06 -0.25 15.48
CA VAL A 538 2.26 -1.08 14.55
C VAL A 538 1.27 -0.20 13.76
N GLU A 539 0.59 0.73 14.42
CA GLU A 539 -0.25 1.71 13.73
C GLU A 539 0.53 2.55 12.73
N SER A 540 1.76 2.93 13.08
CA SER A 540 2.63 3.66 12.17
C SER A 540 3.06 2.80 10.98
N MET A 541 3.39 1.53 11.22
CA MET A 541 3.71 0.54 10.18
C MET A 541 2.54 0.38 9.21
N ILE A 542 1.30 0.34 9.69
CA ILE A 542 0.11 0.15 8.87
C ILE A 542 -0.27 1.45 8.14
N TRP A 543 -0.50 2.55 8.87
CA TRP A 543 -1.16 3.73 8.32
C TRP A 543 -0.18 4.70 7.67
N ARG A 544 1.04 4.84 8.21
CA ARG A 544 2.00 5.85 7.76
C ARG A 544 3.02 5.27 6.79
N MET A 545 3.62 4.14 7.18
CA MET A 545 4.66 3.47 6.41
C MET A 545 4.07 2.50 5.38
N ARG A 546 2.93 1.88 5.69
CA ARG A 546 2.24 0.84 4.89
C ARG A 546 3.13 -0.38 4.63
N CYS A 547 4.01 -0.70 5.57
CA CYS A 547 5.02 -1.74 5.42
C CYS A 547 4.56 -3.12 5.89
N THR A 548 3.41 -3.23 6.58
CA THR A 548 2.78 -4.53 6.86
C THR A 548 2.44 -5.30 5.59
N ARG A 549 2.18 -4.58 4.48
CA ARG A 549 2.05 -5.13 3.13
C ARG A 549 3.32 -5.74 2.57
N TRP A 550 4.48 -5.56 3.19
CA TRP A 550 5.77 -6.12 2.75
C TRP A 550 6.26 -7.24 3.68
N MET A 551 5.67 -7.36 4.88
CA MET A 551 6.05 -8.38 5.85
C MET A 551 5.86 -9.80 5.30
N GLU A 552 6.72 -10.73 5.70
CA GLU A 552 6.46 -12.15 5.50
C GLU A 552 5.29 -12.63 6.35
N GLU A 553 4.75 -13.81 6.03
CA GLU A 553 3.64 -14.38 6.78
C GLU A 553 4.03 -14.69 8.23
N ALA A 554 5.22 -15.28 8.46
CA ALA A 554 5.73 -15.58 9.79
C ALA A 554 5.79 -14.33 10.68
N ASN A 555 6.44 -13.26 10.19
CA ASN A 555 6.54 -11.99 10.93
C ASN A 555 5.18 -11.34 11.15
N THR A 556 4.21 -11.56 10.25
CA THR A 556 2.84 -11.04 10.44
C THR A 556 2.14 -11.75 11.57
N VAL A 557 2.22 -13.08 11.60
CA VAL A 557 1.66 -13.90 12.68
C VAL A 557 2.31 -13.53 14.01
N GLU A 558 3.63 -13.39 14.04
CA GLU A 558 4.38 -12.98 15.23
C GLU A 558 3.96 -11.58 15.72
N MET A 559 3.88 -10.59 14.82
CA MET A 559 3.45 -9.24 15.18
C MET A 559 2.03 -9.21 15.77
N LEU A 560 1.09 -9.95 15.16
CA LEU A 560 -0.27 -10.03 15.67
C LEU A 560 -0.33 -10.80 17.00
N ALA A 561 0.50 -11.82 17.19
CA ALA A 561 0.61 -12.54 18.46
C ALA A 561 1.16 -11.63 19.58
N LEU A 562 2.21 -10.86 19.31
CA LEU A 562 2.76 -9.87 20.25
C LEU A 562 1.69 -8.84 20.64
N LEU A 563 0.94 -8.32 19.66
CA LEU A 563 -0.12 -7.34 19.92
C LEU A 563 -1.28 -7.94 20.72
N GLN A 564 -1.68 -9.19 20.43
CA GLN A 564 -2.74 -9.88 21.15
C GLN A 564 -2.34 -10.20 22.59
N GLN A 565 -1.09 -10.61 22.80
CA GLN A 565 -0.54 -10.87 24.12
C GLN A 565 -0.52 -9.59 24.96
N ASP A 566 0.00 -8.49 24.41
CA ASP A 566 -0.04 -7.18 25.07
C ASP A 566 -1.46 -6.74 25.42
N GLU A 567 -2.43 -6.94 24.51
CA GLU A 567 -3.84 -6.62 24.77
C GLU A 567 -4.37 -7.39 25.99
N THR A 568 -3.99 -8.67 26.15
CA THR A 568 -4.49 -9.52 27.24
C THR A 568 -3.88 -9.21 28.61
N GLU A 569 -2.65 -8.68 28.64
CA GLU A 569 -1.94 -8.37 29.89
C GLU A 569 -2.31 -6.98 30.45
N ARG A 570 -2.80 -6.07 29.61
CA ARG A 570 -3.16 -4.70 29.98
C ARG A 570 -4.58 -4.59 30.55
N GLU A 571 -4.84 -3.55 31.34
CA GLU A 571 -6.20 -3.25 31.78
C GLU A 571 -7.10 -2.93 30.57
N PRO A 572 -8.35 -3.44 30.52
CA PRO A 572 -9.24 -3.20 29.40
C PRO A 572 -9.56 -1.71 29.20
N ASP A 573 -9.03 -1.11 28.13
CA ASP A 573 -9.44 0.20 27.64
C ASP A 573 -10.10 0.09 26.25
N PHE A 574 -11.31 0.64 26.11
CA PHE A 574 -12.07 0.55 24.86
C PHE A 574 -11.43 1.35 23.73
N ASP A 575 -10.75 2.47 24.05
CA ASP A 575 -10.07 3.27 23.04
C ASP A 575 -8.85 2.53 22.47
N ASP A 576 -8.11 1.77 23.30
CA ASP A 576 -7.07 0.84 22.86
C ASP A 576 -7.62 -0.36 22.07
N GLN A 577 -8.67 -1.02 22.57
CA GLN A 577 -9.22 -2.21 21.92
C GLN A 577 -9.72 -1.94 20.49
N ILE A 578 -10.34 -0.77 20.23
CA ILE A 578 -10.78 -0.44 18.87
C ILE A 578 -9.59 -0.20 17.92
N ARG A 579 -8.47 0.31 18.43
CA ARG A 579 -7.22 0.48 17.68
C ARG A 579 -6.65 -0.87 17.28
N VAL A 580 -6.56 -1.80 18.23
CA VAL A 580 -6.15 -3.19 17.99
C VAL A 580 -7.04 -3.82 16.92
N CYS A 581 -8.37 -3.69 17.05
CA CYS A 581 -9.30 -4.22 16.05
C CYS A 581 -9.04 -3.65 14.65
N ALA A 582 -8.73 -2.35 14.53
CA ALA A 582 -8.41 -1.73 13.25
C ALA A 582 -7.08 -2.24 12.66
N CYS A 583 -6.06 -2.43 13.51
CA CYS A 583 -4.78 -3.00 13.11
C CYS A 583 -4.94 -4.43 12.59
N PHE A 584 -5.63 -5.29 13.35
CA PHE A 584 -5.92 -6.67 12.94
C PHE A 584 -6.71 -6.71 11.64
N ALA A 585 -7.82 -5.98 11.56
CA ALA A 585 -8.66 -5.96 10.37
C ALA A 585 -7.88 -5.59 9.11
N GLN A 586 -7.02 -4.57 9.16
CA GLN A 586 -6.22 -4.16 8.01
C GLN A 586 -5.14 -5.19 7.65
N VAL A 587 -4.38 -5.69 8.62
CA VAL A 587 -3.30 -6.66 8.36
C VAL A 587 -3.87 -7.96 7.79
N LEU A 588 -4.99 -8.45 8.33
CA LEU A 588 -5.68 -9.65 7.82
C LEU A 588 -6.21 -9.41 6.40
N LEU A 589 -6.75 -8.22 6.12
CA LEU A 589 -7.22 -7.86 4.78
C LEU A 589 -6.08 -7.79 3.76
N GLU A 590 -4.91 -7.28 4.15
CA GLU A 590 -3.68 -7.29 3.32
C GLU A 590 -3.20 -8.70 2.98
N ARG A 591 -3.59 -9.70 3.78
CA ARG A 591 -3.32 -11.14 3.56
C ARG A 591 -4.46 -11.86 2.83
N ASN A 592 -5.45 -11.13 2.32
CA ASN A 592 -6.68 -11.68 1.75
C ASN A 592 -7.46 -12.59 2.72
N GLN A 593 -7.25 -12.45 4.03
CA GLN A 593 -8.03 -13.17 5.07
C GLN A 593 -9.31 -12.38 5.37
N THR A 594 -10.23 -12.42 4.41
CA THR A 594 -11.43 -11.57 4.40
C THR A 594 -12.42 -11.88 5.53
N GLU A 595 -12.65 -13.15 5.88
CA GLU A 595 -13.59 -13.48 6.97
C GLU A 595 -13.05 -13.03 8.35
N PRO A 596 -11.82 -13.40 8.77
CA PRO A 596 -11.27 -12.90 10.04
C PRO A 596 -11.20 -11.37 10.09
N ALA A 597 -10.81 -10.71 8.99
CA ALA A 597 -10.78 -9.25 8.93
C ALA A 597 -12.15 -8.62 9.18
N LEU A 598 -13.24 -9.25 8.71
CA LEU A 598 -14.60 -8.78 8.94
C LEU A 598 -15.03 -8.97 10.40
N GLU A 599 -14.70 -10.10 11.01
CA GLU A 599 -14.96 -10.35 12.44
C GLU A 599 -14.29 -9.29 13.33
N TRP A 600 -13.05 -8.92 13.02
CA TRP A 600 -12.35 -7.84 13.71
C TRP A 600 -12.97 -6.46 13.47
N CYS A 601 -13.48 -6.20 12.26
CA CYS A 601 -14.25 -4.98 12.00
C CYS A 601 -15.50 -4.93 12.89
N ASP A 602 -16.26 -6.01 12.95
CA ASP A 602 -17.51 -6.06 13.71
C ASP A 602 -17.25 -6.03 15.23
N ARG A 603 -16.20 -6.70 15.73
CA ARG A 603 -15.73 -6.58 17.12
C ARG A 603 -15.42 -5.13 17.48
N GLY A 604 -14.63 -4.43 16.66
CA GLY A 604 -14.27 -3.04 16.95
C GLY A 604 -15.44 -2.06 16.84
N LEU A 605 -16.35 -2.25 15.87
CA LEU A 605 -17.56 -1.44 15.74
C LEU A 605 -18.52 -1.63 16.92
N ALA A 606 -18.55 -2.83 17.53
CA ALA A 606 -19.34 -3.06 18.75
C ALA A 606 -18.84 -2.23 19.96
N LEU A 607 -17.61 -1.71 19.91
CA LEU A 607 -17.04 -0.85 20.97
C LEU A 607 -17.43 0.62 20.82
N GLU A 608 -17.97 1.06 19.67
CA GLU A 608 -18.15 2.48 19.34
C GLU A 608 -18.95 3.26 20.40
N SER A 609 -20.00 2.65 20.98
CA SER A 609 -20.82 3.28 22.02
C SER A 609 -20.11 3.45 23.35
N SER A 610 -19.03 2.70 23.57
CA SER A 610 -18.25 2.67 24.81
C SER A 610 -17.00 3.55 24.76
N LEU A 611 -16.67 4.10 23.59
CA LEU A 611 -15.49 4.96 23.40
C LEU A 611 -15.58 6.26 24.20
N SER A 612 -14.41 6.71 24.64
CA SER A 612 -14.27 8.04 25.23
C SER A 612 -14.52 9.14 24.16
N PRO A 613 -14.70 10.42 24.57
CA PRO A 613 -14.71 11.52 23.61
C PRO A 613 -13.45 11.58 22.73
N GLN A 614 -12.27 11.29 23.30
CA GLN A 614 -11.00 11.27 22.57
C GLN A 614 -10.94 10.09 21.61
N GLY A 615 -11.36 8.89 22.03
CA GLY A 615 -11.45 7.72 21.16
C GLY A 615 -12.37 7.93 19.95
N ARG A 616 -13.50 8.62 20.14
CA ARG A 616 -14.39 9.02 19.03
C ARG A 616 -13.76 10.05 18.10
N GLU A 617 -13.05 11.05 18.63
CA GLU A 617 -12.34 12.06 17.83
C GLU A 617 -11.16 11.45 17.05
N ALA A 618 -10.52 10.41 17.59
CA ALA A 618 -9.43 9.70 16.90
C ALA A 618 -9.90 9.11 15.56
N GLY A 619 -11.13 8.57 15.51
CA GLY A 619 -11.80 8.15 14.27
C GLY A 619 -11.59 6.69 13.87
N TYR A 620 -11.22 5.80 14.78
CA TYR A 620 -11.01 4.37 14.47
C TYR A 620 -12.29 3.64 14.05
N ALA A 621 -13.45 4.00 14.59
CA ALA A 621 -14.74 3.48 14.10
C ALA A 621 -14.96 3.79 12.61
N LEU A 622 -14.53 4.99 12.18
CA LEU A 622 -14.58 5.39 10.78
C LEU A 622 -13.63 4.57 9.90
N MET A 623 -12.43 4.29 10.40
CA MET A 623 -11.49 3.37 9.77
C MET A 623 -12.13 1.99 9.59
N LEU A 624 -12.70 1.42 10.66
CA LEU A 624 -13.34 0.10 10.61
C LEU A 624 -14.49 0.03 9.61
N HIS A 625 -15.31 1.08 9.50
CA HIS A 625 -16.31 1.16 8.43
C HIS A 625 -15.70 1.19 7.02
N TYR A 626 -14.58 1.88 6.82
CA TYR A 626 -13.84 1.85 5.56
C TYR A 626 -13.27 0.45 5.26
N LEU A 627 -12.62 -0.20 6.24
CA LEU A 627 -12.06 -1.55 6.09
C LEU A 627 -13.15 -2.58 5.81
N ARG A 628 -14.27 -2.51 6.54
CA ARG A 628 -15.45 -3.32 6.29
C ARG A 628 -15.96 -3.11 4.86
N ALA A 629 -16.05 -1.87 4.39
CA ALA A 629 -16.46 -1.61 3.01
C ALA A 629 -15.51 -2.21 1.97
N LEU A 630 -14.19 -2.09 2.20
CA LEU A 630 -13.17 -2.64 1.31
C LEU A 630 -13.25 -4.17 1.25
N ASN A 631 -13.40 -4.80 2.41
CA ASN A 631 -13.58 -6.24 2.54
C ASN A 631 -14.85 -6.73 1.83
N MET A 632 -15.99 -6.07 2.08
CA MET A 632 -17.26 -6.40 1.38
C MET A 632 -17.15 -6.24 -0.14
N TYR A 633 -16.43 -5.21 -0.61
CA TYR A 633 -16.17 -5.02 -2.03
C TYR A 633 -15.34 -6.17 -2.62
N GLN A 634 -14.26 -6.59 -1.94
CA GLN A 634 -13.42 -7.72 -2.37
C GLN A 634 -14.23 -9.04 -2.42
N ARG A 635 -15.22 -9.19 -1.55
CA ARG A 635 -16.16 -10.34 -1.53
C ARG A 635 -17.31 -10.22 -2.53
N GLY A 636 -17.38 -9.14 -3.32
CA GLY A 636 -18.46 -8.89 -4.29
C GLY A 636 -19.81 -8.49 -3.68
N GLN A 637 -19.84 -8.14 -2.40
CA GLN A 637 -21.02 -7.69 -1.64
C GLN A 637 -21.17 -6.17 -1.76
N LEU A 638 -21.60 -5.71 -2.95
CA LEU A 638 -21.52 -4.29 -3.32
C LEU A 638 -22.51 -3.43 -2.53
N LEU A 639 -23.66 -3.96 -2.13
CA LEU A 639 -24.66 -3.22 -1.35
C LEU A 639 -24.16 -3.02 0.08
N ALA A 640 -23.59 -4.06 0.70
CA ALA A 640 -22.91 -3.98 2.00
C ALA A 640 -21.76 -2.96 1.96
N ALA A 641 -20.89 -3.04 0.96
CA ALA A 641 -19.80 -2.08 0.77
C ALA A 641 -20.31 -0.63 0.65
N ARG A 642 -21.36 -0.40 -0.15
CA ARG A 642 -21.98 0.91 -0.33
C ARG A 642 -22.59 1.44 0.97
N HIS A 643 -23.24 0.59 1.76
CA HIS A 643 -23.81 0.99 3.04
C HIS A 643 -22.72 1.46 4.01
N SER A 644 -21.66 0.68 4.20
CA SER A 644 -20.53 1.08 5.06
C SER A 644 -19.84 2.37 4.57
N LEU A 645 -19.68 2.55 3.24
CA LEU A 645 -19.16 3.81 2.68
C LEU A 645 -20.06 5.03 2.94
N ASN A 646 -21.39 4.85 2.94
CA ASN A 646 -22.31 5.93 3.28
C ASN A 646 -22.14 6.36 4.74
N THR A 647 -21.87 5.43 5.65
CA THR A 647 -21.53 5.75 7.04
C THR A 647 -20.25 6.58 7.10
N VAL A 648 -19.22 6.21 6.33
CA VAL A 648 -17.98 6.99 6.24
C VAL A 648 -18.22 8.41 5.72
N GLU A 649 -19.09 8.58 4.72
CA GLU A 649 -19.42 9.88 4.14
C GLU A 649 -20.29 10.76 5.05
N ALA A 650 -21.14 10.12 5.88
CA ALA A 650 -22.03 10.79 6.82
C ALA A 650 -21.34 11.26 8.10
N ALA A 651 -20.18 10.68 8.43
CA ALA A 651 -19.42 11.05 9.61
C ALA A 651 -19.01 12.52 9.63
N ASP A 652 -18.89 13.09 10.83
CA ASP A 652 -18.44 14.47 10.98
C ASP A 652 -17.01 14.62 10.44
N LYS A 653 -16.82 15.66 9.63
CA LYS A 653 -15.56 15.92 8.92
C LYS A 653 -14.56 16.67 9.80
N THR A 654 -14.89 16.89 11.06
CA THR A 654 -14.10 17.69 11.99
C THR A 654 -13.02 16.83 12.65
N ASN A 655 -11.79 17.32 12.55
CA ASN A 655 -10.59 17.00 13.35
C ASN A 655 -9.99 15.59 13.43
N SER A 656 -10.62 14.52 12.93
CA SER A 656 -9.94 13.22 12.94
C SER A 656 -8.80 13.17 11.91
N TRP A 657 -7.59 12.86 12.37
CA TRP A 657 -6.45 12.61 11.48
C TRP A 657 -6.70 11.37 10.59
N ILE A 658 -7.43 10.38 11.09
CA ILE A 658 -7.86 9.18 10.35
C ILE A 658 -8.79 9.56 9.21
N TYR A 659 -9.75 10.47 9.43
CA TYR A 659 -10.63 10.96 8.35
C TYR A 659 -9.80 11.46 7.15
N HIS A 660 -8.78 12.29 7.41
CA HIS A 660 -7.91 12.76 6.33
C HIS A 660 -7.13 11.65 5.62
N TYR A 661 -6.80 10.56 6.33
CA TYR A 661 -6.12 9.41 5.76
C TYR A 661 -7.05 8.59 4.84
N ILE A 662 -8.24 8.23 5.32
CA ILE A 662 -9.15 7.33 4.58
C ILE A 662 -10.00 8.04 3.54
N MET A 663 -10.23 9.36 3.63
CA MET A 663 -11.17 10.06 2.74
C MET A 663 -10.80 9.96 1.26
N PHE A 664 -9.51 9.96 0.95
CA PHE A 664 -9.07 9.77 -0.42
C PHE A 664 -9.35 8.33 -0.89
N LYS A 665 -8.99 7.35 -0.05
CA LYS A 665 -9.21 5.92 -0.31
C LYS A 665 -10.70 5.58 -0.44
N SER A 666 -11.55 6.09 0.44
CA SER A 666 -13.00 5.87 0.43
C SER A 666 -13.65 6.43 -0.85
N ASN A 667 -13.19 7.59 -1.33
CA ASN A 667 -13.66 8.14 -2.62
C ASN A 667 -13.29 7.25 -3.81
N ILE A 668 -12.10 6.64 -3.79
CA ILE A 668 -11.68 5.70 -4.83
C ILE A 668 -12.47 4.41 -4.75
N LEU A 669 -12.58 3.82 -3.56
CA LEU A 669 -13.40 2.63 -3.33
C LEU A 669 -14.86 2.86 -3.74
N LYS A 670 -15.43 4.03 -3.47
CA LYS A 670 -16.78 4.40 -3.94
C LYS A 670 -16.92 4.40 -5.46
N LYS A 671 -15.89 4.85 -6.20
CA LYS A 671 -15.88 4.77 -7.67
C LYS A 671 -15.80 3.31 -8.13
N LEU A 672 -14.98 2.48 -7.48
CA LEU A 672 -14.85 1.06 -7.78
C LEU A 672 -16.17 0.31 -7.53
N VAL A 673 -16.80 0.54 -6.38
CA VAL A 673 -18.12 -0.01 -6.04
C VAL A 673 -19.16 0.44 -7.05
N ALA A 674 -19.20 1.72 -7.44
CA ALA A 674 -20.13 2.20 -8.46
C ALA A 674 -19.89 1.59 -9.84
N ALA A 675 -18.64 1.44 -10.28
CA ALA A 675 -18.29 0.81 -11.55
C ALA A 675 -18.63 -0.70 -11.56
N ALA A 676 -18.43 -1.39 -10.44
CA ALA A 676 -18.86 -2.78 -10.27
C ALA A 676 -20.38 -2.89 -10.25
N TRP A 677 -21.06 -1.93 -9.60
CA TRP A 677 -22.51 -1.85 -9.54
C TRP A 677 -23.15 -1.73 -10.93
N GLU A 678 -22.57 -0.92 -11.82
CA GLU A 678 -23.08 -0.79 -13.20
C GLU A 678 -23.00 -2.10 -14.01
N LYS A 679 -22.13 -3.03 -13.61
CA LYS A 679 -21.98 -4.36 -14.24
C LYS A 679 -22.92 -5.41 -13.64
N VAL A 680 -23.56 -5.11 -12.51
CA VAL A 680 -24.38 -6.05 -11.74
C VAL A 680 -25.83 -5.57 -11.72
N GLU A 681 -26.75 -6.43 -12.13
CA GLU A 681 -28.18 -6.11 -12.12
C GLU A 681 -28.76 -6.24 -10.70
N TYR A 682 -28.90 -5.12 -10.00
CA TYR A 682 -29.72 -5.03 -8.79
C TYR A 682 -31.17 -4.70 -9.16
N ALA A 683 -32.11 -5.46 -8.60
CA ALA A 683 -33.53 -5.19 -8.71
C ALA A 683 -33.96 -4.28 -7.56
N THR A 684 -34.75 -3.24 -7.87
CA THR A 684 -35.46 -2.45 -6.86
C THR A 684 -36.94 -2.76 -6.96
N VAL A 685 -37.55 -3.24 -5.88
CA VAL A 685 -38.98 -3.57 -5.83
C VAL A 685 -39.67 -2.92 -4.65
N SER A 686 -40.94 -2.54 -4.85
CA SER A 686 -41.78 -2.05 -3.77
C SER A 686 -42.66 -3.17 -3.21
N VAL A 687 -42.48 -3.48 -1.93
CA VAL A 687 -43.31 -4.44 -1.20
C VAL A 687 -44.55 -3.71 -0.69
N PRO A 688 -45.76 -4.05 -1.16
CA PRO A 688 -46.98 -3.29 -0.84
C PRO A 688 -47.33 -3.38 0.65
N ALA A 689 -48.03 -2.36 1.16
CA ALA A 689 -48.59 -2.39 2.51
C ALA A 689 -49.55 -3.57 2.66
N GLY A 690 -49.38 -4.39 3.70
CA GLY A 690 -50.22 -5.56 3.96
C GLY A 690 -50.00 -6.72 2.98
N GLY A 691 -48.96 -6.69 2.15
CA GLY A 691 -48.66 -7.72 1.17
C GLY A 691 -47.22 -8.22 1.25
N ALA A 692 -46.83 -9.06 0.30
CA ALA A 692 -45.48 -9.61 0.18
C ALA A 692 -45.02 -9.54 -1.28
N HIS A 693 -43.71 -9.55 -1.48
CA HIS A 693 -43.08 -9.74 -2.78
C HIS A 693 -42.29 -11.04 -2.75
N SER A 694 -42.36 -11.83 -3.82
CA SER A 694 -41.58 -13.06 -3.94
C SER A 694 -40.86 -13.13 -5.28
N ASP A 695 -39.65 -13.69 -5.24
CA ASP A 695 -38.85 -14.00 -6.42
C ASP A 695 -38.37 -15.46 -6.34
N VAL A 696 -38.11 -16.07 -7.49
CA VAL A 696 -37.82 -17.51 -7.58
C VAL A 696 -36.58 -17.76 -8.45
N VAL A 697 -35.59 -18.40 -7.86
CA VAL A 697 -34.38 -18.86 -8.55
C VAL A 697 -34.50 -20.36 -8.81
N ARG A 698 -34.41 -20.76 -10.08
CA ARG A 698 -34.43 -22.17 -10.46
C ARG A 698 -33.06 -22.81 -10.30
N ILE A 699 -33.05 -23.97 -9.66
CA ILE A 699 -31.89 -24.84 -9.47
C ILE A 699 -31.93 -25.93 -10.52
N THR A 700 -30.94 -25.94 -11.40
CA THR A 700 -30.83 -26.87 -12.52
C THR A 700 -29.88 -28.04 -12.26
N ALA A 701 -29.05 -27.94 -11.22
CA ALA A 701 -28.11 -28.99 -10.85
C ALA A 701 -27.96 -29.11 -9.32
N PRO A 702 -27.78 -30.34 -8.78
CA PRO A 702 -27.29 -30.54 -7.42
C PRO A 702 -25.93 -29.86 -7.22
N GLY A 703 -25.71 -29.27 -6.05
CA GLY A 703 -24.51 -28.52 -5.71
C GLY A 703 -24.50 -27.07 -6.22
N GLN A 704 -25.54 -26.62 -6.95
CA GLN A 704 -25.61 -25.23 -7.41
C GLN A 704 -25.78 -24.29 -6.21
N LEU A 705 -24.99 -23.21 -6.19
CA LEU A 705 -25.02 -22.22 -5.11
C LEU A 705 -25.94 -21.07 -5.51
N VAL A 706 -26.89 -20.71 -4.64
CA VAL A 706 -27.65 -19.47 -4.73
C VAL A 706 -27.17 -18.53 -3.65
N ALA A 707 -26.67 -17.36 -4.04
CA ALA A 707 -26.34 -16.27 -3.14
C ALA A 707 -27.35 -15.14 -3.32
N TRP A 708 -27.67 -14.46 -2.21
CA TRP A 708 -28.50 -13.27 -2.21
C TRP A 708 -27.86 -12.16 -1.39
N GLU A 709 -28.11 -10.94 -1.83
CA GLU A 709 -27.79 -9.72 -1.10
C GLU A 709 -28.99 -8.79 -1.23
N TRP A 710 -29.51 -8.25 -0.13
CA TRP A 710 -30.61 -7.30 -0.18
C TRP A 710 -30.56 -6.30 0.97
N ALA A 711 -31.14 -5.12 0.78
CA ALA A 711 -31.32 -4.13 1.84
C ALA A 711 -32.71 -3.52 1.78
N CYS A 712 -33.26 -3.21 2.95
CA CYS A 712 -34.45 -2.38 3.05
C CYS A 712 -34.02 -0.92 2.94
N LEU A 713 -34.54 -0.19 1.96
CA LEU A 713 -34.17 1.22 1.77
C LEU A 713 -34.83 2.15 2.80
N LYS A 714 -35.98 1.74 3.36
CA LYS A 714 -36.74 2.50 4.37
C LYS A 714 -37.62 1.59 5.21
N PHE A 715 -37.66 1.86 6.51
CA PHE A 715 -38.40 1.09 7.51
C PHE A 715 -37.92 -0.37 7.55
N ASP A 716 -38.78 -1.29 7.98
CA ASP A 716 -38.50 -2.72 8.13
C ASP A 716 -39.35 -3.62 7.23
N VAL A 717 -38.85 -4.82 6.95
CA VAL A 717 -39.54 -5.90 6.23
C VAL A 717 -39.18 -7.25 6.85
N GLN A 718 -40.07 -8.23 6.76
CA GLN A 718 -39.78 -9.63 7.11
C GLN A 718 -39.19 -10.32 5.87
N PHE A 719 -38.25 -11.23 6.04
CA PHE A 719 -37.63 -11.96 4.94
C PHE A 719 -37.62 -13.47 5.21
N SER A 720 -37.83 -14.25 4.16
CA SER A 720 -37.59 -15.70 4.20
C SER A 720 -37.01 -16.20 2.88
N ALA A 721 -36.13 -17.21 2.98
CA ALA A 721 -35.61 -17.95 1.84
C ALA A 721 -35.91 -19.45 2.03
N MET A 722 -36.51 -20.05 1.00
CA MET A 722 -37.13 -21.36 1.06
C MET A 722 -36.73 -22.20 -0.15
N PHE A 723 -36.34 -23.46 0.05
CA PHE A 723 -36.03 -24.39 -1.03
C PHE A 723 -37.18 -25.37 -1.24
N ARG A 724 -37.67 -25.46 -2.47
CA ARG A 724 -38.66 -26.43 -2.93
C ARG A 724 -38.00 -27.38 -3.95
N PRO A 725 -37.74 -28.65 -3.59
CA PRO A 725 -37.23 -29.63 -4.54
C PRO A 725 -38.13 -29.78 -5.76
N ALA A 726 -37.54 -30.10 -6.92
CA ALA A 726 -38.31 -30.51 -8.09
C ALA A 726 -39.02 -31.85 -7.79
N GLU A 727 -40.25 -32.02 -8.27
CA GLU A 727 -40.93 -33.31 -8.21
C GLU A 727 -40.17 -34.30 -9.11
N ASP A 728 -39.77 -35.47 -8.58
CA ASP A 728 -39.09 -36.49 -9.36
C ASP A 728 -40.00 -36.92 -10.53
N GLU A 729 -39.52 -36.79 -11.77
CA GLU A 729 -40.30 -37.12 -12.99
C GLU A 729 -40.78 -38.57 -13.01
N ASP A 730 -40.15 -39.46 -12.23
CA ASP A 730 -40.49 -40.87 -12.15
C ASP A 730 -41.80 -41.18 -11.40
N GLY A 731 -42.48 -40.17 -10.85
CA GLY A 731 -43.82 -40.34 -10.26
C GLY A 731 -43.89 -41.39 -9.15
N ALA A 732 -42.73 -41.81 -8.62
CA ALA A 732 -42.66 -42.67 -7.47
C ALA A 732 -43.13 -41.82 -6.29
N GLU A 733 -44.35 -42.08 -5.82
CA GLU A 733 -44.89 -41.61 -4.54
C GLU A 733 -44.04 -42.19 -3.38
N GLY A 734 -42.74 -41.92 -3.37
CA GLY A 734 -41.89 -42.19 -2.23
C GLY A 734 -42.40 -41.37 -1.06
N GLU A 735 -42.65 -42.03 0.07
CA GLU A 735 -43.22 -41.48 1.32
C GLU A 735 -42.36 -40.40 2.01
N GLY A 736 -41.61 -39.61 1.25
CA GLY A 736 -40.75 -38.53 1.71
C GLY A 736 -40.85 -37.30 0.80
N ALA A 737 -42.07 -36.83 0.52
CA ALA A 737 -42.30 -35.44 0.07
C ALA A 737 -41.88 -34.49 1.21
N GLU A 738 -40.58 -34.43 1.47
CA GLU A 738 -39.97 -33.49 2.39
C GLU A 738 -40.33 -32.10 1.90
N GLY A 739 -41.17 -31.46 2.71
CA GLY A 739 -41.74 -30.16 2.45
C GLY A 739 -40.68 -29.10 2.26
N VAL A 740 -41.15 -27.95 1.78
CA VAL A 740 -40.38 -26.71 1.65
C VAL A 740 -39.40 -26.55 2.81
N MET A 741 -38.10 -26.53 2.50
CA MET A 741 -37.04 -26.34 3.49
C MET A 741 -36.80 -24.85 3.68
N ILE A 742 -37.12 -24.32 4.86
CA ILE A 742 -36.82 -22.93 5.22
C ILE A 742 -35.41 -22.91 5.79
N PHE A 743 -34.49 -22.20 5.16
CA PHE A 743 -33.10 -22.12 5.61
C PHE A 743 -32.66 -20.72 6.04
N SER A 744 -33.48 -19.69 5.81
CA SER A 744 -33.27 -18.36 6.38
C SER A 744 -34.61 -17.69 6.66
N THR A 745 -34.75 -17.07 7.82
CA THR A 745 -35.93 -16.26 8.19
C THR A 745 -35.48 -15.12 9.08
N ILE A 746 -35.93 -13.91 8.76
CA ILE A 746 -35.68 -12.70 9.54
C ILE A 746 -37.03 -12.06 9.81
N GLU A 747 -37.41 -11.94 11.08
CA GLU A 747 -38.74 -11.45 11.44
C GLU A 747 -38.93 -9.97 11.08
N ARG A 748 -37.91 -9.14 11.34
CA ARG A 748 -37.90 -7.71 11.03
C ARG A 748 -36.48 -7.28 10.72
N HIS A 749 -36.27 -6.73 9.53
CA HIS A 749 -34.99 -6.19 9.08
C HIS A 749 -35.19 -4.79 8.53
N SER A 750 -34.48 -3.82 9.07
CA SER A 750 -34.62 -2.38 8.82
C SER A 750 -33.49 -1.80 7.98
N GLU A 751 -33.60 -0.52 7.63
CA GLU A 751 -32.53 0.25 6.99
C GLU A 751 -31.28 0.36 7.88
N GLU A 752 -31.47 0.42 9.20
CA GLU A 752 -30.39 0.55 10.20
C GLU A 752 -29.61 -0.76 10.36
N ASP A 753 -30.24 -1.91 10.09
CA ASP A 753 -29.59 -3.22 10.12
C ASP A 753 -28.67 -3.45 8.91
N GLY A 754 -28.69 -2.53 7.94
CA GLY A 754 -27.86 -2.60 6.73
C GLY A 754 -28.27 -3.72 5.77
N PRO A 755 -27.39 -4.09 4.84
CA PRO A 755 -27.67 -5.15 3.87
C PRO A 755 -27.54 -6.54 4.49
N HIS A 756 -28.48 -7.43 4.16
CA HIS A 756 -28.44 -8.84 4.52
C HIS A 756 -27.89 -9.67 3.36
N VAL A 757 -26.90 -10.50 3.66
CA VAL A 757 -26.26 -11.44 2.71
C VAL A 757 -26.49 -12.86 3.17
N GLY A 758 -26.67 -13.79 2.24
CA GLY A 758 -26.65 -15.21 2.55
C GLY A 758 -26.48 -16.07 1.31
N PHE A 759 -26.28 -17.37 1.51
CA PHE A 759 -26.17 -18.34 0.44
C PHE A 759 -26.81 -19.68 0.80
N PHE A 760 -27.09 -20.48 -0.23
CA PHE A 760 -27.65 -21.82 -0.12
C PHE A 760 -27.07 -22.72 -1.22
N VAL A 761 -26.46 -23.84 -0.83
CA VAL A 761 -25.99 -24.87 -1.77
C VAL A 761 -27.08 -25.91 -1.92
N ALA A 762 -27.70 -25.98 -3.08
CA ALA A 762 -28.87 -26.81 -3.29
C ALA A 762 -28.49 -28.31 -3.38
N PRO A 763 -29.04 -29.20 -2.55
CA PRO A 763 -28.67 -30.62 -2.56
C PRO A 763 -29.23 -31.38 -3.77
N ARG A 764 -30.19 -30.80 -4.49
CA ARG A 764 -30.86 -31.36 -5.67
C ARG A 764 -31.50 -30.24 -6.50
N CYS A 765 -31.99 -30.57 -7.69
CA CYS A 765 -32.75 -29.65 -8.53
C CYS A 765 -34.04 -29.19 -7.84
N GLY A 766 -34.51 -27.98 -8.15
CA GLY A 766 -35.67 -27.38 -7.50
C GLY A 766 -35.76 -25.87 -7.70
N GLU A 767 -36.38 -25.18 -6.76
CA GLU A 767 -36.58 -23.73 -6.75
C GLU A 767 -36.22 -23.16 -5.38
N VAL A 768 -35.46 -22.07 -5.36
CA VAL A 768 -35.28 -21.25 -4.17
C VAL A 768 -36.20 -20.04 -4.26
N ILE A 769 -37.08 -19.89 -3.29
CA ILE A 769 -38.11 -18.86 -3.20
C ILE A 769 -37.69 -17.86 -2.13
N PHE A 770 -37.54 -16.61 -2.53
CA PHE A 770 -37.28 -15.48 -1.66
C PHE A 770 -38.60 -14.74 -1.44
N GLU A 771 -39.03 -14.53 -0.19
CA GLU A 771 -40.23 -13.75 0.15
C GLU A 771 -39.84 -12.60 1.08
N TRP A 772 -40.11 -11.37 0.64
CA TRP A 772 -40.09 -10.18 1.49
C TRP A 772 -41.53 -9.84 1.88
N ASP A 773 -41.86 -10.07 3.15
CA ASP A 773 -43.20 -9.97 3.71
C ASP A 773 -43.37 -8.63 4.46
N ASN A 774 -44.39 -7.86 4.06
CA ASN A 774 -44.81 -6.60 4.67
C ASN A 774 -46.29 -6.68 5.15
N ARG A 775 -46.82 -7.88 5.38
CA ARG A 775 -48.19 -8.13 5.86
C ARG A 775 -48.43 -7.54 7.26
N PHE A 776 -47.38 -7.34 8.05
CA PHE A 776 -47.47 -6.68 9.35
C PHE A 776 -47.66 -5.16 9.25
N SER A 777 -47.36 -4.52 8.10
CA SER A 777 -47.50 -3.07 7.91
C SER A 777 -48.67 -2.71 6.99
N PHE A 778 -49.79 -2.28 7.56
CA PHE A 778 -50.98 -1.92 6.78
C PHE A 778 -50.95 -0.52 6.16
N MET A 779 -50.00 0.34 6.53
CA MET A 779 -50.03 1.76 6.18
C MET A 779 -49.03 2.19 5.10
N ARG A 780 -47.95 1.44 4.90
CA ARG A 780 -46.82 1.90 4.07
C ARG A 780 -46.23 0.75 3.27
N SER A 781 -45.97 1.00 2.00
CA SER A 781 -45.11 0.12 1.21
C SER A 781 -43.65 0.29 1.64
N LYS A 782 -42.85 -0.74 1.38
CA LYS A 782 -41.41 -0.75 1.58
C LYS A 782 -40.73 -0.77 0.22
N SER A 783 -39.50 -0.30 0.15
CA SER A 783 -38.66 -0.46 -1.03
C SER A 783 -37.46 -1.29 -0.62
N ILE A 784 -37.22 -2.36 -1.37
CA ILE A 784 -36.05 -3.21 -1.18
C ILE A 784 -35.21 -3.14 -2.45
N GLU A 785 -33.90 -3.19 -2.27
CA GLU A 785 -32.92 -3.37 -3.33
C GLU A 785 -32.27 -4.74 -3.12
N TYR A 786 -32.26 -5.59 -4.13
CA TYR A 786 -31.76 -6.96 -4.00
C TYR A 786 -31.06 -7.46 -5.26
N ARG A 787 -30.17 -8.43 -5.05
CA ARG A 787 -29.49 -9.21 -6.08
C ARG A 787 -29.60 -10.68 -5.71
N LEU A 788 -29.97 -11.49 -6.69
CA LEU A 788 -29.93 -12.94 -6.62
C LEU A 788 -28.91 -13.42 -7.65
N SER A 789 -27.98 -14.28 -7.23
CA SER A 789 -26.96 -14.85 -8.12
C SER A 789 -26.89 -16.35 -7.95
N THR A 790 -26.64 -17.04 -9.05
CA THR A 790 -26.41 -18.48 -9.06
C THR A 790 -25.01 -18.78 -9.58
N LEU A 791 -24.30 -19.69 -8.93
CA LEU A 791 -23.04 -20.26 -9.42
C LEU A 791 -23.23 -21.75 -9.66
N ALA A 792 -22.74 -22.23 -10.80
CA ALA A 792 -22.74 -23.66 -11.10
C ALA A 792 -21.86 -24.42 -10.08
N PRO A 793 -22.10 -25.74 -9.87
CA PRO A 793 -21.34 -26.53 -8.89
C PRO A 793 -19.82 -26.51 -9.06
N ASP A 794 -19.33 -26.29 -10.29
CA ASP A 794 -17.93 -26.22 -10.66
C ASP A 794 -17.34 -24.79 -10.62
N GLU A 795 -18.18 -23.76 -10.45
CA GLU A 795 -17.78 -22.36 -10.41
C GLU A 795 -17.53 -21.85 -8.98
N HIS A 796 -17.82 -22.65 -7.96
CA HIS A 796 -17.56 -22.28 -6.57
C HIS A 796 -16.64 -23.30 -5.90
N GLU A 797 -15.67 -22.80 -5.15
CA GLU A 797 -14.67 -23.62 -4.44
C GLU A 797 -15.19 -24.15 -3.10
N PHE A 798 -16.48 -24.00 -2.79
CA PHE A 798 -17.01 -24.61 -1.57
C PHE A 798 -16.91 -26.12 -1.75
N PRO A 799 -16.14 -26.82 -0.90
CA PRO A 799 -16.11 -28.27 -0.97
C PRO A 799 -17.56 -28.75 -0.83
N PRO A 800 -18.03 -29.71 -1.64
CA PRO A 800 -19.33 -30.34 -1.43
C PRO A 800 -19.26 -31.06 -0.09
N SER A 801 -19.55 -30.34 0.99
CA SER A 801 -19.26 -30.81 2.33
C SER A 801 -20.26 -31.90 2.70
N ALA A 802 -19.71 -32.99 3.19
CA ALA A 802 -20.43 -34.12 3.75
C ALA A 802 -21.42 -33.64 4.82
N SER A 803 -22.71 -33.55 4.47
CA SER A 803 -23.91 -33.75 5.31
C SER A 803 -23.92 -33.28 6.79
N GLY A 804 -23.05 -32.36 7.19
CA GLY A 804 -22.97 -31.81 8.54
C GLY A 804 -23.61 -30.43 8.56
N SER A 805 -24.76 -30.32 9.22
CA SER A 805 -25.44 -29.06 9.49
C SER A 805 -24.56 -28.14 10.34
N HIS A 806 -23.66 -27.38 9.72
CA HIS A 806 -23.16 -26.14 10.31
C HIS A 806 -24.14 -25.03 9.92
N SER A 807 -25.19 -24.93 10.72
CA SER A 807 -25.88 -23.66 10.93
C SER A 807 -24.82 -22.69 11.46
N MET A 808 -24.34 -21.78 10.62
CA MET A 808 -23.81 -20.51 11.11
C MET A 808 -24.97 -19.82 11.83
N HIS A 809 -25.08 -20.06 13.14
CA HIS A 809 -25.95 -19.27 13.99
C HIS A 809 -25.37 -17.86 14.02
N ASN A 810 -26.08 -16.92 13.40
CA ASN A 810 -25.97 -15.50 13.71
C ASN A 810 -26.08 -15.34 15.24
N HIS A 811 -24.96 -15.05 15.90
CA HIS A 811 -24.96 -14.61 17.29
C HIS A 811 -25.57 -13.20 17.33
N LEU A 812 -26.87 -13.12 17.58
CA LEU A 812 -27.54 -11.91 18.04
C LEU A 812 -28.14 -12.13 19.43
N SER A 813 -27.71 -11.24 20.34
CA SER A 813 -28.27 -10.94 21.67
C SER A 813 -28.04 -11.97 22.79
N LEU A 814 -27.07 -11.68 23.65
CA LEU A 814 -27.29 -11.76 25.09
C LEU A 814 -27.13 -10.36 25.66
N SER A 815 -28.18 -9.93 26.36
CA SER A 815 -28.24 -8.77 27.25
C SER A 815 -27.19 -8.80 28.34
#